data_AF-A0A1G4P269-F1
#
_entry.id   AF-A0A1G4P269-F1
#
_cell.length_a   1.000
_cell.length_b   1.000
_cell.length_c   1.000
_cell.angle_alpha   90.00
_cell.angle_beta   90.00
_cell.angle_gamma   90.00
#
_symmetry.space_group_name_H-M   'P 1'
#
loop_
_entity.id
_entity.type
_entity.pdbx_description
1 polymer ?
#
loop_
_entity_poly.entity_id
_entity_poly.type
_entity_poly.pdbx_seq_one_letter_code
_entity_poly.pdbx_strand_id
1 'polypeptide(L)'
;MELFLGLVILAALLALAYAAINFYSVKKLEEGNERMMEIAKEIRLGAKTFINYEYKVVAIIGAIIAVVLGIVISWQGACAFVIGAVMSASAGYVGMKIATYANVRVTNTARTTKKLSDTLKVAYKGGSVMGLCVAGFALLGIFLVYLIFGYGLGQINDVRNGVEAVNLIGLEAPFSMTISCYALGCSVIAMFNRVGGGIYTKAADMGADLVGKTEAHLPEDDPRNPATIADNVGDNVGDVAGLGADLLESYVGAIMSAAILACELFSRKTAAGVAFESPFLEKLLIFPVAFAACGLIACVIGIASTLIRKKLSDNPHMELNVSTWVSAGVTAAMGLGLAWYFFGKTTDSYSAFRFGWISPWIAAVLGVAAGIIIGAIAEYYTSYDYRPTKILANASVDGAALTITQGLALGMKSCMAPCFVLGAAIYGAYIVGGLYGISCAAIGMLSFVATTVSVDTYGPISDNAGGIAEMSYLDEEVRKITDTLDSVGNTTAAIGKGFAIGSAAFATLAMMNSYLYSYTPDSVLADDIALNILNPLTLAGAIVGAALPFFFSGMLIEAVAKAAEQMVEEVRRQFKDIPGLLEGKVLPDTKACISISSQGAIKEMRVPAITALIFPVLSGFLLGAQFVGGILLGATISAIMLAIFTGNAGGAWDNGKKYIETGAIKGHGKGSPAHDAAVVGDTVGDPLKDTVGPSLDILIKIMSTISLVAVAVFSKYNLLDFILSLINK
;
A
#
# COMPACT_ATOMS: atom_id res chain seq x y z
N MET A 1 11.00 -29.70 0.24
CA MET A 1 9.84 -29.05 -0.42
C MET A 1 8.64 -29.01 0.51
N GLU A 2 8.09 -30.16 0.93
CA GLU A 2 7.00 -30.24 1.94
C GLU A 2 7.34 -29.49 3.25
N LEU A 3 8.59 -29.60 3.70
CA LEU A 3 9.10 -28.86 4.86
C LEU A 3 8.93 -27.33 4.75
N PHE A 4 9.05 -26.76 3.55
CA PHE A 4 9.02 -25.32 3.33
C PHE A 4 7.60 -24.80 3.16
N LEU A 5 6.71 -25.57 2.51
CA LEU A 5 5.28 -25.29 2.60
C LEU A 5 4.80 -25.36 4.05
N GLY A 6 5.33 -26.32 4.83
CA GLY A 6 5.15 -26.41 6.27
C GLY A 6 5.63 -25.15 7.02
N LEU A 7 6.80 -24.61 6.66
CA LEU A 7 7.28 -23.33 7.21
C LEU A 7 6.36 -22.16 6.86
N VAL A 8 5.89 -22.07 5.62
CA VAL A 8 5.02 -20.99 5.16
C VAL A 8 3.69 -21.00 5.89
N ILE A 9 3.03 -22.16 5.98
CA ILE A 9 1.77 -22.26 6.73
C ILE A 9 1.98 -22.05 8.23
N LEU A 10 3.09 -22.54 8.80
CA LEU A 10 3.43 -22.29 10.20
C LEU A 10 3.59 -20.80 10.47
N ALA A 11 4.34 -20.07 9.62
CA ALA A 11 4.54 -18.63 9.75
C ALA A 11 3.21 -17.87 9.64
N ALA A 12 2.36 -18.22 8.65
CA ALA A 12 1.05 -17.61 8.47
C ALA A 12 0.13 -17.85 9.68
N LEU A 13 0.03 -19.10 10.16
CA LEU A 13 -0.78 -19.45 11.33
C LEU A 13 -0.25 -18.82 12.61
N LEU A 14 1.08 -18.77 12.80
CA LEU A 14 1.72 -18.09 13.94
C LEU A 14 1.34 -16.61 13.95
N ALA A 15 1.45 -15.93 12.81
CA ALA A 15 1.11 -14.51 12.69
C ALA A 15 -0.37 -14.26 12.95
N LEU A 16 -1.27 -15.04 12.33
CA LEU A 16 -2.72 -14.91 12.53
C LEU A 16 -3.15 -15.26 13.96
N ALA A 17 -2.51 -16.25 14.59
CA ALA A 17 -2.73 -16.57 15.99
C ALA A 17 -2.28 -15.42 16.91
N TYR A 18 -1.11 -14.83 16.64
CA TYR A 18 -0.63 -13.69 17.40
C TYR A 18 -1.48 -12.44 17.19
N ALA A 19 -1.97 -12.21 15.97
CA ALA A 19 -2.96 -11.18 15.66
C ALA A 19 -4.25 -11.38 16.47
N ALA A 20 -4.78 -12.61 16.53
CA ALA A 20 -5.95 -12.93 17.34
C ALA A 20 -5.70 -12.69 18.84
N ILE A 21 -4.54 -13.09 19.38
CA ILE A 21 -4.15 -12.82 20.77
C ILE A 21 -4.13 -11.31 21.03
N ASN A 22 -3.54 -10.52 20.14
CA ASN A 22 -3.47 -9.08 20.28
C ASN A 22 -4.87 -8.44 20.19
N PHE A 23 -5.70 -8.89 19.24
CA PHE A 23 -7.09 -8.45 19.09
C PHE A 23 -7.90 -8.66 20.36
N TYR A 24 -7.92 -9.89 20.90
CA TYR A 24 -8.69 -10.21 22.11
C TYR A 24 -8.13 -9.51 23.34
N SER A 25 -6.81 -9.32 23.41
CA SER A 25 -6.19 -8.58 24.51
C SER A 25 -6.58 -7.10 24.51
N VAL A 26 -6.59 -6.44 23.34
CA VAL A 26 -7.06 -5.05 23.22
C VAL A 26 -8.54 -5.00 23.56
N LYS A 27 -9.36 -5.88 22.99
CA LYS A 27 -10.81 -5.91 23.22
C LYS A 27 -11.21 -6.06 24.70
N LYS A 28 -10.39 -6.74 25.51
CA LYS A 28 -10.60 -6.89 26.97
C LYS A 28 -10.41 -5.59 27.77
N LEU A 29 -9.71 -4.59 27.23
CA LEU A 29 -9.59 -3.28 27.86
C LEU A 29 -10.94 -2.56 27.85
N GLU A 30 -11.18 -1.78 28.91
CA GLU A 30 -12.39 -0.98 29.07
C GLU A 30 -12.46 0.15 28.04
N GLU A 31 -13.66 0.41 27.52
CA GLU A 31 -13.91 1.45 26.51
C GLU A 31 -14.01 2.86 27.11
N GLY A 32 -13.97 3.02 28.43
CA GLY A 32 -14.02 4.32 29.10
C GLY A 32 -15.43 4.74 29.51
N ASN A 33 -15.74 6.03 29.40
CA ASN A 33 -17.01 6.59 29.85
C ASN A 33 -18.14 6.42 28.81
N GLU A 34 -19.37 6.76 29.19
CA GLU A 34 -20.55 6.61 28.32
C GLU A 34 -20.42 7.38 27.00
N ARG A 35 -19.96 8.62 27.06
CA ARG A 35 -19.77 9.47 25.87
C ARG A 35 -18.76 8.86 24.89
N MET A 36 -17.63 8.38 25.38
CA MET A 36 -16.61 7.69 24.56
C MET A 36 -17.19 6.44 23.89
N MET A 37 -18.01 5.66 24.60
CA MET A 37 -18.66 4.46 24.06
C MET A 37 -19.68 4.79 22.97
N GLU A 38 -20.44 5.88 23.11
CA GLU A 38 -21.37 6.37 22.09
C GLU A 38 -20.64 6.76 20.80
N ILE A 39 -19.61 7.61 20.90
CA ILE A 39 -18.81 8.07 19.76
C ILE A 39 -18.16 6.87 19.04
N ALA A 40 -17.51 5.98 19.80
CA ALA A 40 -16.88 4.80 19.25
C ALA A 40 -17.88 3.88 18.54
N LYS A 41 -19.14 3.82 19.02
CA LYS A 41 -20.20 3.04 18.38
C LYS A 41 -20.63 3.67 17.05
N GLU A 42 -20.70 4.99 16.95
CA GLU A 42 -20.99 5.70 15.69
C GLU A 42 -19.89 5.47 14.66
N ILE A 43 -18.62 5.64 15.05
CA ILE A 43 -17.46 5.39 14.19
C ILE A 43 -17.47 3.93 13.68
N ARG A 44 -17.64 2.95 14.58
CA ARG A 44 -17.75 1.52 14.19
C ARG A 44 -18.87 1.25 13.22
N LEU A 45 -20.04 1.88 13.42
CA LEU A 45 -21.19 1.69 12.56
C LEU A 45 -20.96 2.31 11.18
N GLY A 46 -20.42 3.52 11.11
CA GLY A 46 -20.07 4.21 9.86
C GLY A 46 -19.07 3.40 9.04
N ALA A 47 -17.93 3.04 9.65
CA ALA A 47 -16.87 2.29 8.98
C ALA A 47 -17.36 0.92 8.47
N LYS A 48 -18.12 0.19 9.30
CA LYS A 48 -18.72 -1.09 8.89
C LYS A 48 -19.73 -0.93 7.76
N THR A 49 -20.52 0.14 7.76
CA THR A 49 -21.54 0.37 6.73
C THR A 49 -20.88 0.68 5.39
N PHE A 50 -19.88 1.55 5.38
CA PHE A 50 -19.11 1.90 4.19
C PHE A 50 -18.44 0.67 3.58
N ILE A 51 -17.61 -0.06 4.35
CA ILE A 51 -16.83 -1.18 3.79
C ILE A 51 -17.72 -2.31 3.25
N ASN A 52 -18.85 -2.59 3.91
CA ASN A 52 -19.76 -3.64 3.44
C ASN A 52 -20.42 -3.25 2.12
N TYR A 53 -20.73 -1.97 1.96
CA TYR A 53 -21.31 -1.45 0.73
C TYR A 53 -20.28 -1.43 -0.41
N GLU A 54 -19.07 -0.92 -0.13
CA GLU A 54 -17.94 -0.97 -1.06
C GLU A 54 -17.67 -2.41 -1.53
N TYR A 55 -17.53 -3.36 -0.60
CA TYR A 55 -17.25 -4.76 -0.95
C TYR A 55 -18.38 -5.40 -1.74
N LYS A 56 -19.63 -4.99 -1.53
CA LYS A 56 -20.75 -5.47 -2.37
C LYS A 56 -20.60 -5.01 -3.81
N VAL A 57 -20.20 -3.76 -4.04
CA VAL A 57 -19.94 -3.23 -5.39
C VAL A 57 -18.72 -3.91 -6.01
N VAL A 58 -17.63 -4.00 -5.26
CA VAL A 58 -16.38 -4.61 -5.72
C VAL A 58 -16.57 -6.10 -6.00
N ALA A 59 -17.38 -6.83 -5.23
CA ALA A 59 -17.69 -8.24 -5.50
C ALA A 59 -18.41 -8.44 -6.84
N ILE A 60 -19.28 -7.52 -7.26
CA ILE A 60 -19.94 -7.59 -8.58
C ILE A 60 -18.89 -7.41 -9.69
N ILE A 61 -18.02 -6.41 -9.57
CA ILE A 61 -16.96 -6.15 -10.55
C ILE A 61 -15.98 -7.34 -10.59
N GLY A 62 -15.55 -7.83 -9.42
CA GLY A 62 -14.68 -8.99 -9.28
C GLY A 62 -15.29 -10.26 -9.86
N ALA A 63 -16.60 -10.48 -9.71
CA ALA A 63 -17.27 -11.62 -10.33
C ALA A 63 -17.25 -11.53 -11.87
N ILE A 64 -17.45 -10.35 -12.44
CA ILE A 64 -17.34 -10.13 -13.90
C ILE A 64 -15.91 -10.43 -14.37
N ILE A 65 -14.89 -9.90 -13.68
CA ILE A 65 -13.49 -10.16 -14.00
C ILE A 65 -13.17 -11.65 -13.89
N ALA A 66 -13.61 -12.33 -12.83
CA ALA A 66 -13.40 -13.76 -12.64
C ALA A 66 -14.02 -14.60 -13.76
N VAL A 67 -15.23 -14.26 -14.22
CA VAL A 67 -15.87 -14.93 -15.36
C VAL A 67 -15.07 -14.72 -16.64
N VAL A 68 -14.63 -13.48 -16.91
CA VAL A 68 -13.81 -13.17 -18.09
C VAL A 68 -12.49 -13.94 -18.04
N LEU A 69 -11.79 -13.96 -16.89
CA LEU A 69 -10.58 -14.74 -16.70
C LEU A 69 -10.83 -16.24 -16.86
N GLY A 70 -11.95 -16.76 -16.36
CA GLY A 70 -12.30 -18.18 -16.46
C GLY A 70 -12.51 -18.65 -17.90
N ILE A 71 -13.08 -17.79 -18.75
CA ILE A 71 -13.36 -18.08 -20.16
C ILE A 71 -12.13 -17.83 -21.03
N VAL A 72 -11.47 -16.69 -20.86
CA VAL A 72 -10.39 -16.21 -21.74
C VAL A 72 -9.02 -16.74 -21.33
N ILE A 73 -8.77 -16.93 -20.04
CA ILE A 73 -7.46 -17.35 -19.50
C ILE A 73 -7.54 -18.79 -19.00
N SER A 74 -8.11 -19.03 -17.82
CA SER A 74 -8.32 -20.36 -17.27
C SER A 74 -9.20 -20.31 -16.03
N TRP A 75 -9.93 -21.39 -15.76
CA TRP A 75 -10.73 -21.50 -14.54
C TRP A 75 -9.85 -21.51 -13.28
N GLN A 76 -8.62 -22.03 -13.36
CA GLN A 76 -7.63 -21.96 -12.29
C GLN A 76 -7.25 -20.51 -11.98
N GLY A 77 -7.01 -19.71 -13.02
CA GLY A 77 -6.75 -18.27 -12.91
C GLY A 77 -7.92 -17.54 -12.26
N ALA A 78 -9.16 -17.83 -12.68
CA ALA A 78 -10.36 -17.27 -12.05
C ALA A 78 -10.48 -17.61 -10.56
N CYS A 79 -10.24 -18.88 -10.19
CA CYS A 79 -10.25 -19.29 -8.78
C CYS A 79 -9.14 -18.62 -7.97
N ALA A 80 -7.92 -18.54 -8.52
CA ALA A 80 -6.79 -17.86 -7.88
C ALA A 80 -7.05 -16.36 -7.68
N PHE A 81 -7.66 -15.70 -8.66
CA PHE A 81 -8.13 -14.32 -8.56
C PHE A 81 -9.12 -14.14 -7.39
N VAL A 82 -10.11 -15.03 -7.27
CA VAL A 82 -11.08 -14.96 -6.16
C VAL A 82 -10.39 -15.18 -4.81
N ILE A 83 -9.44 -16.10 -4.70
CA ILE A 83 -8.66 -16.30 -3.48
C ILE A 83 -7.90 -15.02 -3.11
N GLY A 84 -7.22 -14.39 -4.08
CA GLY A 84 -6.51 -13.12 -3.87
C GLY A 84 -7.42 -12.00 -3.40
N ALA A 85 -8.57 -11.85 -4.06
CA ALA A 85 -9.58 -10.87 -3.68
C ALA A 85 -10.10 -11.10 -2.25
N VAL A 86 -10.38 -12.35 -1.87
CA VAL A 86 -10.86 -12.67 -0.51
C VAL A 86 -9.78 -12.40 0.54
N MET A 87 -8.50 -12.74 0.28
CA MET A 87 -7.41 -12.47 1.22
C MET A 87 -7.17 -10.97 1.42
N SER A 88 -7.14 -10.20 0.34
CA SER A 88 -7.01 -8.74 0.38
C SER A 88 -8.17 -8.07 1.12
N ALA A 89 -9.41 -8.46 0.78
CA ALA A 89 -10.61 -7.95 1.44
C ALA A 89 -10.64 -8.29 2.94
N SER A 90 -10.18 -9.49 3.31
CA SER A 90 -10.12 -9.94 4.70
C SER A 90 -9.10 -9.14 5.53
N ALA A 91 -7.94 -8.81 4.96
CA ALA A 91 -6.95 -7.98 5.63
C ALA A 91 -7.52 -6.58 5.93
N GLY A 92 -8.10 -5.91 4.92
CA GLY A 92 -8.73 -4.60 5.11
C GLY A 92 -9.86 -4.61 6.14
N TYR A 93 -10.73 -5.62 6.10
CA TYR A 93 -11.87 -5.73 7.01
C TYR A 93 -11.45 -6.01 8.45
N VAL A 94 -10.50 -6.92 8.68
CA VAL A 94 -9.98 -7.21 10.03
C VAL A 94 -9.22 -6.01 10.58
N GLY A 95 -8.43 -5.33 9.76
CA GLY A 95 -7.72 -4.10 10.09
C GLY A 95 -8.64 -2.98 10.58
N MET A 96 -9.64 -2.61 9.76
CA MET A 96 -10.64 -1.62 10.15
C MET A 96 -11.36 -2.02 11.44
N LYS A 97 -11.71 -3.30 11.56
CA LYS A 97 -12.37 -3.79 12.76
C LYS A 97 -11.51 -3.59 14.01
N ILE A 98 -10.23 -3.96 14.01
CA ILE A 98 -9.39 -3.73 15.19
C ILE A 98 -9.16 -2.24 15.45
N ALA A 99 -8.96 -1.41 14.43
CA ALA A 99 -8.74 0.02 14.61
C ALA A 99 -9.92 0.70 15.32
N THR A 100 -11.14 0.42 14.86
CA THR A 100 -12.37 0.92 15.48
C THR A 100 -12.66 0.36 16.89
N TYR A 101 -12.03 -0.74 17.29
CA TYR A 101 -12.05 -1.20 18.70
C TYR A 101 -10.91 -0.58 19.51
N ALA A 102 -9.73 -0.41 18.92
CA ALA A 102 -8.53 0.05 19.60
C ALA A 102 -8.59 1.54 19.95
N ASN A 103 -9.09 2.38 19.04
CA ASN A 103 -9.16 3.85 19.20
C ASN A 103 -9.66 4.30 20.59
N VAL A 104 -10.87 3.90 20.99
CA VAL A 104 -11.48 4.29 22.27
C VAL A 104 -10.70 3.78 23.48
N ARG A 105 -10.00 2.64 23.33
CA ARG A 105 -9.19 2.03 24.38
C ARG A 105 -7.85 2.74 24.53
N VAL A 106 -7.31 3.27 23.44
CA VAL A 106 -6.16 4.18 23.46
C VAL A 106 -6.55 5.45 24.22
N THR A 107 -7.67 6.08 23.87
CA THR A 107 -8.19 7.26 24.59
C THR A 107 -8.40 6.98 26.08
N ASN A 108 -9.02 5.85 26.44
CA ASN A 108 -9.26 5.51 27.85
C ASN A 108 -7.97 5.20 28.61
N THR A 109 -6.97 4.60 27.95
CA THR A 109 -5.65 4.37 28.54
C THR A 109 -4.93 5.68 28.80
N ALA A 110 -4.97 6.62 27.84
CA ALA A 110 -4.43 7.96 28.03
C ALA A 110 -5.13 8.68 29.19
N ARG A 111 -6.47 8.61 29.26
CA ARG A 111 -7.27 9.20 30.35
C ARG A 111 -6.93 8.66 31.73
N THR A 112 -6.77 7.34 31.87
CA THR A 112 -6.61 6.70 33.18
C THR A 112 -5.16 6.67 33.66
N THR A 113 -4.21 6.49 32.75
CA THR A 113 -2.78 6.34 33.11
C THR A 113 -2.01 7.65 33.04
N LYS A 114 -2.45 8.59 32.19
CA LYS A 114 -1.72 9.82 31.83
C LYS A 114 -0.27 9.55 31.38
N LYS A 115 -0.03 8.36 30.79
CA LYS A 115 1.30 7.91 30.38
C LYS A 115 1.36 7.65 28.87
N LEU A 116 2.32 8.30 28.22
CA LEU A 116 2.59 8.11 26.79
C LEU A 116 2.97 6.66 26.47
N SER A 117 3.88 6.05 27.23
CA SER A 117 4.33 4.67 27.04
C SER A 117 3.18 3.65 27.08
N ASP A 118 2.26 3.76 28.05
CA ASP A 118 1.17 2.80 28.20
C ASP A 118 0.12 2.97 27.07
N THR A 119 -0.14 4.22 26.68
CA THR A 119 -1.03 4.56 25.57
C THR A 119 -0.48 4.05 24.23
N LEU A 120 0.82 4.29 23.97
CA LEU A 120 1.54 3.81 22.78
C LEU A 120 1.44 2.29 22.63
N LYS A 121 1.57 1.54 23.73
CA LYS A 121 1.45 0.07 23.67
C LYS A 121 0.08 -0.39 23.20
N VAL A 122 -0.99 0.28 23.61
CA VAL A 122 -2.35 -0.10 23.19
C VAL A 122 -2.55 0.23 21.71
N ALA A 123 -2.12 1.41 21.26
CA ALA A 123 -2.18 1.82 19.87
C ALA A 123 -1.36 0.87 18.98
N TYR A 124 -0.10 0.62 19.35
CA TYR A 124 0.79 -0.29 18.62
C TYR A 124 0.29 -1.74 18.62
N LYS A 125 -0.33 -2.19 19.72
CA LYS A 125 -0.95 -3.52 19.76
C LYS A 125 -2.16 -3.60 18.82
N GLY A 126 -2.96 -2.54 18.71
CA GLY A 126 -4.02 -2.41 17.71
C GLY A 126 -3.46 -2.48 16.28
N GLY A 127 -2.45 -1.66 15.97
CA GLY A 127 -1.76 -1.67 14.67
C GLY A 127 -1.16 -3.02 14.32
N SER A 128 -0.60 -3.72 15.33
CA SER A 128 0.02 -5.03 15.12
C SER A 128 -0.93 -6.10 14.60
N VAL A 129 -2.22 -6.03 14.96
CA VAL A 129 -3.21 -6.99 14.46
C VAL A 129 -3.35 -6.83 12.95
N MET A 130 -3.42 -5.59 12.46
CA MET A 130 -3.49 -5.31 11.03
C MET A 130 -2.24 -5.81 10.30
N GLY A 131 -1.05 -5.43 10.75
CA GLY A 131 0.20 -5.84 10.09
C GLY A 131 0.40 -7.35 10.04
N LEU A 132 0.08 -8.06 11.13
CA LEU A 132 0.13 -9.53 11.18
C LEU A 132 -0.94 -10.17 10.28
N CYS A 133 -2.13 -9.60 10.19
CA CYS A 133 -3.18 -10.06 9.28
C CYS A 133 -2.81 -9.86 7.81
N VAL A 134 -2.22 -8.71 7.45
CA VAL A 134 -1.76 -8.41 6.09
C VAL A 134 -0.78 -9.48 5.60
N ALA A 135 0.32 -9.69 6.31
CA ALA A 135 1.31 -10.69 5.90
C ALA A 135 0.81 -12.13 6.08
N GLY A 136 0.03 -12.39 7.12
CA GLY A 136 -0.55 -13.70 7.41
C GLY A 136 -1.53 -14.16 6.33
N PHE A 137 -2.47 -13.30 5.91
CA PHE A 137 -3.41 -13.61 4.82
C PHE A 137 -2.71 -13.68 3.46
N ALA A 138 -1.71 -12.82 3.20
CA ALA A 138 -0.91 -12.90 1.99
C ALA A 138 -0.24 -14.27 1.83
N LEU A 139 0.48 -14.73 2.87
CA LEU A 139 1.17 -16.03 2.83
C LEU A 139 0.21 -17.21 2.89
N LEU A 140 -0.93 -17.08 3.58
CA LEU A 140 -1.97 -18.10 3.57
C LEU A 140 -2.56 -18.28 2.16
N GLY A 141 -2.86 -17.18 1.47
CA GLY A 141 -3.35 -17.23 0.09
C GLY A 141 -2.32 -17.82 -0.87
N ILE A 142 -1.04 -17.42 -0.76
CA ILE A 142 0.05 -18.01 -1.55
C ILE A 142 0.16 -19.51 -1.27
N PHE A 143 0.12 -19.92 0.00
CA PHE A 143 0.16 -21.33 0.39
C PHE A 143 -1.00 -22.12 -0.25
N LEU A 144 -2.23 -21.59 -0.20
CA LEU A 144 -3.39 -22.24 -0.81
C LEU A 144 -3.23 -22.37 -2.32
N VAL A 145 -2.74 -21.32 -3.01
CA VAL A 145 -2.53 -21.36 -4.46
C VAL A 145 -1.47 -22.39 -4.84
N TYR A 146 -0.34 -22.43 -4.13
CA TYR A 146 0.71 -23.42 -4.34
C TYR A 146 0.20 -24.84 -4.06
N LEU A 147 -0.50 -25.05 -2.94
CA LEU A 147 -1.01 -26.37 -2.54
C LEU A 147 -2.04 -26.89 -3.53
N ILE A 148 -3.06 -26.10 -3.87
CA ILE A 148 -4.18 -26.52 -4.70
C ILE A 148 -3.75 -26.66 -6.15
N PHE A 149 -3.19 -25.59 -6.74
CA PHE A 149 -2.92 -25.55 -8.18
C PHE A 149 -1.52 -26.06 -8.51
N GLY A 150 -0.51 -25.65 -7.75
CA GLY A 150 0.87 -26.04 -7.98
C GLY A 150 1.10 -27.54 -7.79
N TYR A 151 0.69 -28.08 -6.63
CA TYR A 151 0.88 -29.50 -6.29
C TYR A 151 -0.36 -30.36 -6.52
N GLY A 152 -1.54 -29.92 -6.06
CA GLY A 152 -2.78 -30.70 -6.13
C GLY A 152 -3.24 -30.97 -7.56
N LEU A 153 -3.14 -29.97 -8.43
CA LEU A 153 -3.41 -30.10 -9.87
C LEU A 153 -2.15 -30.34 -10.72
N GLY A 154 -0.97 -30.33 -10.10
CA GLY A 154 0.29 -30.66 -10.79
C GLY A 154 0.86 -29.58 -11.71
N GLN A 155 0.39 -28.32 -11.67
CA GLN A 155 0.86 -27.28 -12.60
C GLN A 155 2.38 -27.00 -12.49
N ILE A 156 3.00 -27.22 -11.32
CA ILE A 156 4.48 -27.10 -11.18
C ILE A 156 5.18 -28.25 -11.91
N ASN A 157 4.61 -29.47 -11.87
CA ASN A 157 5.15 -30.61 -12.61
C ASN A 157 4.96 -30.41 -14.12
N ASP A 158 3.87 -29.77 -14.54
CA ASP A 158 3.65 -29.44 -15.96
C ASP A 158 4.72 -28.49 -16.47
N VAL A 159 5.02 -27.41 -15.72
CA VAL A 159 6.13 -26.49 -16.02
C VAL A 159 7.47 -27.25 -16.11
N ARG A 160 7.73 -28.18 -15.17
CA ARG A 160 8.95 -28.99 -15.19
C ARG A 160 9.05 -29.85 -16.45
N ASN A 161 7.95 -30.46 -16.85
CA ASN A 161 7.91 -31.42 -17.94
C ASN A 161 7.79 -30.72 -19.31
N GLY A 162 7.74 -29.38 -19.35
CA GLY A 162 7.51 -28.61 -20.58
C GLY A 162 6.11 -28.83 -21.16
N VAL A 163 5.13 -29.17 -20.31
CA VAL A 163 3.74 -29.40 -20.72
C VAL A 163 3.00 -28.08 -20.63
N GLU A 164 2.58 -27.58 -21.78
CA GLU A 164 1.78 -26.37 -21.88
C GLU A 164 0.29 -26.74 -21.92
N ALA A 165 -0.39 -26.57 -20.79
CA ALA A 165 -1.84 -26.70 -20.75
C ALA A 165 -2.48 -25.57 -21.56
N VAL A 166 -3.16 -25.91 -22.64
CA VAL A 166 -3.83 -24.96 -23.53
C VAL A 166 -5.30 -24.84 -23.15
N ASN A 167 -5.79 -23.61 -23.05
CA ASN A 167 -7.18 -23.31 -22.74
C ASN A 167 -8.09 -23.45 -23.98
N LEU A 168 -9.38 -23.13 -23.81
CA LEU A 168 -10.42 -23.25 -24.86
C LEU A 168 -10.13 -22.41 -26.13
N ILE A 169 -9.32 -21.35 -26.03
CA ILE A 169 -9.02 -20.43 -27.13
C ILE A 169 -7.58 -20.56 -27.65
N GLY A 170 -6.86 -21.62 -27.27
CA GLY A 170 -5.50 -21.85 -27.77
C GLY A 170 -4.40 -21.11 -27.01
N LEU A 171 -4.68 -20.60 -25.79
CA LEU A 171 -3.68 -19.92 -24.96
C LEU A 171 -3.12 -20.86 -23.89
N GLU A 172 -1.82 -20.74 -23.67
CA GLU A 172 -1.13 -21.45 -22.61
C GLU A 172 -1.52 -20.87 -21.24
N ALA A 173 -1.86 -21.76 -20.30
CA ALA A 173 -2.25 -21.41 -18.94
C ALA A 173 -1.32 -22.08 -17.90
N PRO A 174 -0.03 -21.73 -17.90
CA PRO A 174 0.94 -22.28 -16.94
C PRO A 174 0.67 -21.80 -15.51
N PHE A 175 1.40 -22.37 -14.55
CA PHE A 175 1.34 -21.95 -13.15
C PHE A 175 1.61 -20.44 -12.97
N SER A 176 2.49 -19.85 -13.79
CA SER A 176 2.79 -18.41 -13.79
C SER A 176 1.54 -17.56 -14.04
N MET A 177 0.61 -18.02 -14.88
CA MET A 177 -0.67 -17.35 -15.11
C MET A 177 -1.61 -17.46 -13.91
N THR A 178 -1.66 -18.62 -13.24
CA THR A 178 -2.46 -18.82 -12.02
C THR A 178 -2.03 -17.86 -10.91
N ILE A 179 -0.72 -17.79 -10.63
CA ILE A 179 -0.18 -16.88 -9.59
C ILE A 179 -0.29 -15.40 -9.98
N SER A 180 -0.22 -15.08 -11.28
CA SER A 180 -0.49 -13.72 -11.78
C SER A 180 -1.93 -13.31 -11.54
N CYS A 181 -2.89 -14.22 -11.74
CA CYS A 181 -4.31 -13.96 -11.45
C CYS A 181 -4.57 -13.79 -9.95
N TYR A 182 -3.85 -14.51 -9.07
CA TYR A 182 -3.91 -14.27 -7.62
C TYR A 182 -3.47 -12.85 -7.26
N ALA A 183 -2.32 -12.41 -7.78
CA ALA A 183 -1.85 -11.04 -7.59
C ALA A 183 -2.87 -10.01 -8.12
N LEU A 184 -3.44 -10.25 -9.30
CA LEU A 184 -4.48 -9.39 -9.89
C LEU A 184 -5.71 -9.25 -8.98
N GLY A 185 -6.13 -10.36 -8.36
CA GLY A 185 -7.22 -10.36 -7.38
C GLY A 185 -6.94 -9.46 -6.18
N CYS A 186 -5.71 -9.50 -5.66
CA CYS A 186 -5.28 -8.61 -4.59
C CYS A 186 -5.30 -7.13 -5.05
N SER A 187 -4.79 -6.83 -6.25
CA SER A 187 -4.68 -5.46 -6.79
C SER A 187 -6.02 -4.81 -7.07
N VAL A 188 -7.00 -5.59 -7.55
CA VAL A 188 -8.36 -5.07 -7.76
C VAL A 188 -8.94 -4.59 -6.44
N ILE A 189 -8.89 -5.40 -5.37
CA ILE A 189 -9.42 -4.98 -4.07
C ILE A 189 -8.64 -3.78 -3.52
N ALA A 190 -7.31 -3.80 -3.60
CA ALA A 190 -6.48 -2.70 -3.12
C ALA A 190 -6.84 -1.37 -3.81
N MET A 191 -7.01 -1.39 -5.14
CA MET A 191 -7.37 -0.19 -5.91
C MET A 191 -8.70 0.41 -5.45
N PHE A 192 -9.73 -0.42 -5.28
CA PHE A 192 -11.03 0.08 -4.83
C PHE A 192 -10.99 0.57 -3.38
N ASN A 193 -10.38 -0.19 -2.46
CA ASN A 193 -10.31 0.22 -1.05
C ASN A 193 -9.51 1.51 -0.86
N ARG A 194 -8.41 1.70 -1.60
CA ARG A 194 -7.55 2.88 -1.44
C ARG A 194 -8.17 4.11 -2.07
N VAL A 195 -8.73 3.99 -3.28
CA VAL A 195 -9.40 5.11 -3.95
C VAL A 195 -10.72 5.46 -3.25
N GLY A 196 -11.56 4.46 -2.96
CA GLY A 196 -12.84 4.64 -2.28
C GLY A 196 -12.67 5.18 -0.87
N GLY A 197 -11.85 4.51 -0.06
CA GLY A 197 -11.52 4.95 1.29
C GLY A 197 -10.85 6.33 1.31
N GLY A 198 -9.91 6.59 0.39
CA GLY A 198 -9.21 7.87 0.24
C GLY A 198 -10.14 9.05 -0.08
N ILE A 199 -11.04 8.87 -1.05
CA ILE A 199 -12.05 9.90 -1.37
C ILE A 199 -12.98 10.12 -0.19
N TYR A 200 -13.41 9.06 0.49
CA TYR A 200 -14.28 9.17 1.65
C TYR A 200 -13.63 10.00 2.77
N THR A 201 -12.40 9.62 3.15
CA THR A 201 -11.72 10.23 4.30
C THR A 201 -11.38 11.68 4.01
N LYS A 202 -10.72 11.97 2.89
CA LYS A 202 -10.27 13.33 2.60
C LYS A 202 -11.40 14.30 2.28
N ALA A 203 -12.54 13.81 1.79
CA ALA A 203 -13.73 14.65 1.65
C ALA A 203 -14.32 15.06 3.01
N ALA A 204 -14.30 14.15 3.99
CA ALA A 204 -14.77 14.43 5.34
C ALA A 204 -13.80 15.36 6.09
N ASP A 205 -12.51 15.03 6.05
CA ASP A 205 -11.40 15.79 6.64
C ASP A 205 -11.39 17.25 6.15
N MET A 206 -11.32 17.47 4.84
CA MET A 206 -11.35 18.83 4.27
C MET A 206 -12.62 19.60 4.64
N GLY A 207 -13.78 18.93 4.67
CA GLY A 207 -15.04 19.57 5.06
C GLY A 207 -15.08 19.94 6.55
N ALA A 208 -14.57 19.07 7.41
CA ALA A 208 -14.48 19.29 8.84
C ALA A 208 -13.50 20.43 9.16
N ASP A 209 -12.32 20.40 8.55
CA ASP A 209 -11.23 21.33 8.84
C ASP A 209 -11.45 22.73 8.28
N LEU A 210 -11.90 22.85 7.03
CA LEU A 210 -12.14 24.16 6.43
C LEU A 210 -13.24 24.91 7.19
N VAL A 211 -14.41 24.30 7.36
CA VAL A 211 -15.53 25.00 8.00
C VAL A 211 -15.34 25.08 9.52
N GLY A 212 -14.83 24.02 10.15
CA GLY A 212 -14.58 23.99 11.60
C GLY A 212 -13.50 24.96 12.03
N LYS A 213 -12.27 24.83 11.50
CA LYS A 213 -11.10 25.57 11.97
C LYS A 213 -11.04 26.99 11.40
N THR A 214 -11.31 27.16 10.10
CA THR A 214 -11.08 28.46 9.44
C THR A 214 -12.31 29.37 9.43
N GLU A 215 -13.52 28.83 9.35
CA GLU A 215 -14.75 29.65 9.31
C GLU A 215 -15.40 29.81 10.69
N ALA A 216 -15.49 28.72 11.46
CA ALA A 216 -16.12 28.71 12.78
C ALA A 216 -15.13 28.84 13.95
N HIS A 217 -13.82 28.75 13.69
CA HIS A 217 -12.75 28.79 14.70
C HIS A 217 -12.97 27.82 15.86
N LEU A 218 -13.49 26.64 15.55
CA LEU A 218 -13.63 25.52 16.47
C LEU A 218 -12.30 24.78 16.61
N PRO A 219 -12.06 24.12 17.75
CA PRO A 219 -11.02 23.10 17.86
C PRO A 219 -11.13 22.02 16.77
N GLU A 220 -9.99 21.42 16.42
CA GLU A 220 -9.94 20.15 15.66
C GLU A 220 -10.78 19.10 16.38
N ASP A 221 -11.54 18.28 15.66
CA ASP A 221 -12.43 17.24 16.22
C ASP A 221 -13.54 17.73 17.18
N ASP A 222 -13.92 19.01 17.12
CA ASP A 222 -14.97 19.52 17.99
C ASP A 222 -16.32 18.79 17.79
N PRO A 223 -16.99 18.30 18.86
CA PRO A 223 -18.23 17.53 18.76
C PRO A 223 -19.42 18.32 18.20
N ARG A 224 -19.32 19.64 18.05
CA ARG A 224 -20.33 20.49 17.39
C ARG A 224 -20.24 20.40 15.87
N ASN A 225 -19.08 20.05 15.32
CA ASN A 225 -18.89 19.93 13.88
C ASN A 225 -19.48 18.59 13.39
N PRO A 226 -20.48 18.58 12.50
CA PRO A 226 -21.14 17.36 12.04
C PRO A 226 -20.24 16.42 11.23
N ALA A 227 -19.13 16.91 10.68
CA ALA A 227 -18.24 16.12 9.84
C ALA A 227 -17.20 15.29 10.62
N THR A 228 -16.97 15.55 11.90
CA THR A 228 -15.89 14.90 12.70
C THR A 228 -16.07 13.38 12.83
N ILE A 229 -17.30 12.89 12.95
CA ILE A 229 -17.55 11.44 12.92
C ILE A 229 -17.27 10.86 11.54
N ALA A 230 -17.60 11.58 10.47
CA ALA A 230 -17.31 11.11 9.12
C ALA A 230 -15.79 11.06 8.87
N ASP A 231 -15.06 12.06 9.36
CA ASP A 231 -13.60 12.14 9.32
C ASP A 231 -12.95 10.96 10.06
N ASN A 232 -13.33 10.75 11.33
CA ASN A 232 -12.84 9.61 12.12
C ASN A 232 -13.24 8.25 11.52
N VAL A 233 -14.40 8.15 10.85
CA VAL A 233 -14.76 6.93 10.07
C VAL A 233 -13.80 6.76 8.89
N GLY A 234 -13.41 7.86 8.26
CA GLY A 234 -12.48 7.96 7.15
C GLY A 234 -11.15 7.31 7.43
N ASP A 235 -10.50 7.64 8.54
CA ASP A 235 -9.20 7.08 8.92
C ASP A 235 -9.24 5.55 8.97
N ASN A 236 -10.37 4.99 9.42
CA ASN A 236 -10.54 3.55 9.53
C ASN A 236 -10.79 2.86 8.18
N VAL A 237 -11.41 3.54 7.21
CA VAL A 237 -11.74 2.94 5.89
C VAL A 237 -10.66 3.23 4.83
N GLY A 238 -10.07 4.42 4.83
CA GLY A 238 -8.98 4.80 3.94
C GLY A 238 -7.62 4.38 4.47
N ASP A 239 -7.27 4.88 5.65
CA ASP A 239 -5.89 4.83 6.16
C ASP A 239 -5.57 3.53 6.88
N VAL A 240 -6.59 2.77 7.26
CA VAL A 240 -6.43 1.39 7.74
C VAL A 240 -6.81 0.37 6.67
N ALA A 241 -8.07 0.30 6.22
CA ALA A 241 -8.50 -0.77 5.33
C ALA A 241 -7.83 -0.68 3.94
N GLY A 242 -7.73 0.52 3.37
CA GLY A 242 -7.02 0.78 2.12
C GLY A 242 -5.54 0.44 2.23
N LEU A 243 -4.87 0.94 3.28
CA LEU A 243 -3.45 0.65 3.54
C LEU A 243 -3.17 -0.86 3.65
N GLY A 244 -4.00 -1.62 4.37
CA GLY A 244 -3.76 -3.05 4.49
C GLY A 244 -3.89 -3.82 3.18
N ALA A 245 -4.88 -3.46 2.37
CA ALA A 245 -5.07 -4.09 1.06
C ALA A 245 -3.91 -3.75 0.11
N ASP A 246 -3.45 -2.51 0.13
CA ASP A 246 -2.30 -2.01 -0.63
C ASP A 246 -0.99 -2.75 -0.28
N LEU A 247 -0.63 -2.81 0.99
CA LEU A 247 0.62 -3.46 1.41
C LEU A 247 0.54 -4.99 1.31
N LEU A 248 -0.66 -5.59 1.46
CA LEU A 248 -0.87 -7.01 1.17
C LEU A 248 -0.58 -7.29 -0.30
N GLU A 249 -1.14 -6.48 -1.19
CA GLU A 249 -0.94 -6.64 -2.62
C GLU A 249 0.51 -6.40 -3.02
N SER A 250 1.17 -5.38 -2.48
CA SER A 250 2.60 -5.13 -2.68
C SER A 250 3.43 -6.36 -2.33
N TYR A 251 3.14 -6.95 -1.17
CA TYR A 251 3.86 -8.12 -0.67
C TYR A 251 3.63 -9.35 -1.54
N VAL A 252 2.38 -9.61 -1.93
CA VAL A 252 2.05 -10.67 -2.90
C VAL A 252 2.76 -10.43 -4.23
N GLY A 253 2.69 -9.21 -4.76
CA GLY A 253 3.30 -8.83 -6.04
C GLY A 253 4.80 -9.09 -6.07
N ALA A 254 5.53 -8.70 -5.03
CA ALA A 254 6.97 -8.95 -4.93
C ALA A 254 7.34 -10.44 -4.84
N ILE A 255 6.60 -11.23 -4.05
CA ILE A 255 6.87 -12.66 -3.93
C ILE A 255 6.54 -13.39 -5.24
N MET A 256 5.38 -13.08 -5.83
CA MET A 256 4.93 -13.72 -7.06
C MET A 256 5.77 -13.30 -8.27
N SER A 257 6.27 -12.07 -8.34
CA SER A 257 7.13 -11.67 -9.46
C SER A 257 8.42 -12.50 -9.54
N ALA A 258 9.01 -12.85 -8.38
CA ALA A 258 10.17 -13.75 -8.33
C ALA A 258 9.82 -15.17 -8.82
N ALA A 259 8.65 -15.68 -8.43
CA ALA A 259 8.18 -17.01 -8.82
C ALA A 259 7.83 -17.07 -10.32
N ILE A 260 7.12 -16.06 -10.84
CA ILE A 260 6.80 -15.93 -12.26
C ILE A 260 8.10 -15.91 -13.07
N LEU A 261 9.04 -15.03 -12.70
CA LEU A 261 10.32 -14.92 -13.40
C LEU A 261 11.09 -16.26 -13.39
N ALA A 262 11.06 -17.02 -12.29
CA ALA A 262 11.70 -18.33 -12.24
C ALA A 262 11.06 -19.33 -13.21
N CYS A 263 9.72 -19.35 -13.34
CA CYS A 263 9.02 -20.16 -14.33
C CYS A 263 9.44 -19.77 -15.77
N GLU A 264 9.40 -18.48 -16.10
CA GLU A 264 9.69 -18.00 -17.47
C GLU A 264 11.15 -18.29 -17.88
N LEU A 265 12.10 -18.05 -16.97
CA LEU A 265 13.51 -18.35 -17.20
C LEU A 265 13.76 -19.84 -17.45
N PHE A 266 13.02 -20.71 -16.75
CA PHE A 266 13.13 -22.15 -16.93
C PHE A 266 12.59 -22.60 -18.27
N SER A 267 11.34 -22.22 -18.60
CA SER A 267 10.68 -22.62 -19.85
C SER A 267 11.56 -22.28 -21.07
N ARG A 268 12.16 -21.10 -21.07
CA ARG A 268 13.03 -20.66 -22.18
C ARG A 268 14.36 -21.37 -22.27
N LYS A 269 15.03 -21.61 -21.14
CA LYS A 269 16.32 -22.34 -21.16
C LYS A 269 16.12 -23.78 -21.62
N THR A 270 15.02 -24.41 -21.20
CA THR A 270 14.60 -25.72 -21.69
C THR A 270 14.32 -25.69 -23.20
N ALA A 271 13.57 -24.69 -23.69
CA ALA A 271 13.31 -24.50 -25.12
C ALA A 271 14.60 -24.25 -25.95
N ALA A 272 15.58 -23.55 -25.38
CA ALA A 272 16.89 -23.31 -26.00
C ALA A 272 17.84 -24.52 -25.94
N GLY A 273 17.40 -25.67 -25.41
CA GLY A 273 18.22 -26.88 -25.29
C GLY A 273 19.37 -26.76 -24.27
N VAL A 274 19.36 -25.72 -23.42
CA VAL A 274 20.33 -25.54 -22.34
C VAL A 274 19.87 -26.34 -21.14
N ALA A 275 20.72 -27.23 -20.62
CA ALA A 275 20.42 -27.99 -19.42
C ALA A 275 20.22 -27.06 -18.22
N PHE A 276 18.97 -26.77 -17.89
CA PHE A 276 18.58 -26.17 -16.62
C PHE A 276 17.97 -27.27 -15.77
N GLU A 277 18.69 -27.70 -14.74
CA GLU A 277 18.22 -28.82 -13.94
C GLU A 277 16.91 -28.47 -13.22
N SER A 278 15.90 -29.32 -13.40
CA SER A 278 14.60 -29.17 -12.75
C SER A 278 14.65 -28.93 -11.22
N PRO A 279 15.54 -29.56 -10.43
CA PRO A 279 15.65 -29.30 -8.99
C PRO A 279 16.07 -27.86 -8.67
N PHE A 280 16.72 -27.15 -9.60
CA PHE A 280 17.11 -25.76 -9.40
C PHE A 280 15.94 -24.78 -9.58
N LEU A 281 15.00 -25.07 -10.50
CA LEU A 281 13.75 -24.31 -10.64
C LEU A 281 12.95 -24.32 -9.34
N GLU A 282 12.75 -25.49 -8.73
CA GLU A 282 11.98 -25.62 -7.49
C GLU A 282 12.58 -24.76 -6.37
N LYS A 283 13.91 -24.68 -6.30
CA LYS A 283 14.62 -23.81 -5.35
C LYS A 283 14.31 -22.34 -5.60
N LEU A 284 14.33 -21.89 -6.85
CA LEU A 284 13.99 -20.50 -7.21
C LEU A 284 12.51 -20.17 -6.99
N LEU A 285 11.59 -21.13 -7.16
CA LEU A 285 10.17 -20.92 -6.91
C LEU A 285 9.82 -20.85 -5.42
N ILE A 286 10.50 -21.63 -4.59
CA ILE A 286 10.18 -21.75 -3.15
C ILE A 286 10.96 -20.74 -2.32
N PHE A 287 12.19 -20.40 -2.69
CA PHE A 287 13.01 -19.43 -1.97
C PHE A 287 12.29 -18.10 -1.65
N PRO A 288 11.61 -17.41 -2.59
CA PRO A 288 10.94 -16.14 -2.30
C PRO A 288 9.83 -16.30 -1.25
N VAL A 289 9.05 -17.38 -1.33
CA VAL A 289 7.96 -17.67 -0.39
C VAL A 289 8.51 -18.05 0.99
N ALA A 290 9.59 -18.83 1.04
CA ALA A 290 10.24 -19.21 2.29
C ALA A 290 10.96 -18.02 2.95
N PHE A 291 11.57 -17.12 2.17
CA PHE A 291 12.19 -15.89 2.66
C PHE A 291 11.13 -14.98 3.28
N ALA A 292 9.99 -14.85 2.61
CA ALA A 292 8.83 -14.12 3.10
C ALA A 292 8.30 -14.71 4.44
N ALA A 293 8.22 -16.04 4.56
CA ALA A 293 7.86 -16.72 5.81
C ALA A 293 8.85 -16.45 6.96
N CYS A 294 10.15 -16.49 6.69
CA CYS A 294 11.17 -16.08 7.67
C CYS A 294 11.00 -14.62 8.10
N GLY A 295 10.73 -13.73 7.15
CA GLY A 295 10.45 -12.33 7.42
C GLY A 295 9.22 -12.11 8.30
N LEU A 296 8.14 -12.87 8.06
CA LEU A 296 6.95 -12.81 8.91
C LEU A 296 7.23 -13.29 10.35
N ILE A 297 8.02 -14.36 10.52
CA ILE A 297 8.46 -14.80 11.85
C ILE A 297 9.32 -13.71 12.53
N ALA A 298 10.22 -13.08 11.78
CA ALA A 298 11.02 -11.96 12.26
C ALA A 298 10.16 -10.75 12.67
N CYS A 299 9.05 -10.49 11.98
CA CYS A 299 8.06 -9.50 12.38
C CYS A 299 7.37 -9.86 13.70
N VAL A 300 6.94 -11.10 13.87
CA VAL A 300 6.36 -11.57 15.14
C VAL A 300 7.34 -11.33 16.30
N ILE A 301 8.62 -11.65 16.09
CA ILE A 301 9.69 -11.42 17.08
C ILE A 301 9.86 -9.91 17.34
N GLY A 302 9.97 -9.09 16.30
CA GLY A 302 10.16 -7.64 16.43
C GLY A 302 9.00 -6.96 17.14
N ILE A 303 7.76 -7.25 16.76
CA ILE A 303 6.54 -6.74 17.40
C ILE A 303 6.48 -7.19 18.88
N ALA A 304 6.70 -8.49 19.15
CA ALA A 304 6.69 -9.02 20.50
C ALA A 304 7.80 -8.39 21.37
N SER A 305 8.98 -8.14 20.80
CA SER A 305 10.11 -7.55 21.53
C SER A 305 9.81 -6.15 22.05
N THR A 306 9.00 -5.35 21.33
CA THR A 306 8.54 -4.04 21.77
C THR A 306 7.39 -4.16 22.78
N LEU A 307 6.41 -5.03 22.51
CA LEU A 307 5.21 -5.16 23.35
C LEU A 307 5.47 -5.82 24.71
N ILE A 308 6.50 -6.66 24.86
CA ILE A 308 6.83 -7.34 26.12
C ILE A 308 7.56 -6.42 27.10
N ARG A 309 8.18 -5.32 26.63
CA ARG A 309 8.93 -4.40 27.49
C ARG A 309 8.01 -3.76 28.53
N LYS A 310 8.45 -3.74 29.80
CA LYS A 310 7.67 -3.17 30.92
C LYS A 310 7.47 -1.67 30.78
N LYS A 311 8.50 -0.92 30.38
CA LYS A 311 8.44 0.53 30.15
C LYS A 311 9.03 0.82 28.78
N LEU A 312 8.30 1.56 27.95
CA LEU A 312 8.82 2.13 26.72
C LEU A 312 9.46 3.49 27.04
N SER A 313 10.41 3.92 26.20
CA SER A 313 10.94 5.27 26.29
C SER A 313 9.87 6.32 26.01
N ASP A 314 10.15 7.57 26.40
CA ASP A 314 9.27 8.72 26.15
C ASP A 314 9.34 9.21 24.69
N ASN A 315 10.03 8.47 23.80
CA ASN A 315 10.12 8.76 22.38
C ASN A 315 9.45 7.64 21.56
N PRO A 316 8.18 7.83 21.14
CA PRO A 316 7.44 6.85 20.34
C PRO A 316 8.14 6.46 19.03
N HIS A 317 8.71 7.44 18.30
CA HIS A 317 9.42 7.19 17.04
C HIS A 317 10.53 6.15 17.22
N MET A 318 11.34 6.31 18.26
CA MET A 318 12.46 5.40 18.52
C MET A 318 11.98 3.96 18.77
N GLU A 319 10.91 3.76 19.53
CA GLU A 319 10.40 2.41 19.84
C GLU A 319 9.82 1.71 18.61
N LEU A 320 9.12 2.46 17.74
CA LEU A 320 8.58 1.96 16.49
C LEU A 320 9.71 1.60 15.50
N ASN A 321 10.73 2.45 15.41
CA ASN A 321 11.94 2.20 14.62
C ASN A 321 12.72 0.98 15.12
N VAL A 322 12.85 0.81 16.44
CA VAL A 322 13.49 -0.38 17.02
C VAL A 322 12.76 -1.66 16.62
N SER A 323 11.42 -1.67 16.62
CA SER A 323 10.66 -2.83 16.16
C SER A 323 11.00 -3.19 14.71
N THR A 324 11.05 -2.16 13.85
CA THR A 324 11.39 -2.30 12.42
C THR A 324 12.82 -2.81 12.22
N TRP A 325 13.80 -2.24 12.93
CA TRP A 325 15.21 -2.65 12.83
C TRP A 325 15.45 -4.07 13.32
N VAL A 326 14.78 -4.47 14.41
CA VAL A 326 14.86 -5.86 14.91
C VAL A 326 14.28 -6.81 13.86
N SER A 327 13.11 -6.50 13.30
CA SER A 327 12.51 -7.32 12.24
C SER A 327 13.41 -7.42 10.99
N ALA A 328 13.96 -6.30 10.53
CA ALA A 328 14.87 -6.27 9.38
C ALA A 328 16.15 -7.08 9.66
N GLY A 329 16.78 -6.90 10.82
CA GLY A 329 18.00 -7.60 11.21
C GLY A 329 17.81 -9.11 11.35
N VAL A 330 16.72 -9.54 12.01
CA VAL A 330 16.39 -10.97 12.14
C VAL A 330 16.03 -11.57 10.78
N THR A 331 15.33 -10.83 9.91
CA THR A 331 15.04 -11.29 8.55
C THR A 331 16.32 -11.50 7.74
N ALA A 332 17.26 -10.56 7.80
CA ALA A 332 18.55 -10.70 7.14
C ALA A 332 19.33 -11.92 7.67
N ALA A 333 19.36 -12.13 8.99
CA ALA A 333 20.04 -13.28 9.59
C ALA A 333 19.42 -14.63 9.18
N MET A 334 18.09 -14.77 9.28
CA MET A 334 17.39 -15.99 8.88
C MET A 334 17.49 -16.23 7.37
N GLY A 335 17.43 -15.16 6.57
CA GLY A 335 17.59 -15.20 5.12
C GLY A 335 18.96 -15.73 4.67
N LEU A 336 20.03 -15.46 5.44
CA LEU A 336 21.36 -15.98 5.13
C LEU A 336 21.41 -17.50 5.27
N GLY A 337 20.85 -18.02 6.38
CA GLY A 337 20.72 -19.46 6.61
C GLY A 337 19.87 -20.13 5.53
N LEU A 338 18.80 -19.46 5.09
CA LEU A 338 17.94 -19.94 4.01
C LEU A 338 18.70 -20.00 2.66
N ALA A 339 19.43 -18.95 2.30
CA ALA A 339 20.23 -18.94 1.07
C ALA A 339 21.30 -20.03 1.07
N TRP A 340 21.97 -20.27 2.20
CA TRP A 340 22.93 -21.36 2.35
C TRP A 340 22.26 -22.74 2.19
N TYR A 341 21.08 -22.93 2.79
CA TYR A 341 20.36 -24.21 2.68
C TYR A 341 19.94 -24.51 1.23
N PHE A 342 19.37 -23.53 0.52
CA PHE A 342 18.86 -23.72 -0.84
C PHE A 342 20.00 -23.84 -1.86
N PHE A 343 20.98 -22.94 -1.79
CA PHE A 343 21.96 -22.77 -2.85
C PHE A 343 23.37 -23.23 -2.47
N GLY A 344 23.71 -23.35 -1.18
CA GLY A 344 25.09 -23.58 -0.72
C GLY A 344 25.69 -24.95 -1.06
N LYS A 345 24.85 -25.97 -1.31
CA LYS A 345 25.29 -27.31 -1.75
C LYS A 345 25.16 -27.52 -3.25
N THR A 346 24.71 -26.52 -4.00
CA THR A 346 24.44 -26.67 -5.43
C THR A 346 25.73 -26.43 -6.20
N THR A 347 26.17 -27.43 -6.97
CA THR A 347 27.29 -27.32 -7.91
C THR A 347 26.89 -26.57 -9.18
N ASP A 348 25.60 -26.50 -9.48
CA ASP A 348 25.07 -25.79 -10.63
C ASP A 348 24.98 -24.30 -10.37
N SER A 349 25.64 -23.54 -11.23
CA SER A 349 25.59 -22.08 -11.19
C SER A 349 24.43 -21.59 -12.03
N TYR A 350 23.53 -20.82 -11.42
CA TYR A 350 22.80 -19.85 -12.21
C TYR A 350 23.81 -18.85 -12.73
N SER A 351 23.94 -18.73 -14.05
CA SER A 351 24.96 -17.88 -14.69
C SER A 351 24.92 -16.43 -14.20
N ALA A 352 23.76 -15.94 -13.74
CA ALA A 352 23.63 -14.59 -13.19
C ALA A 352 23.94 -14.46 -11.68
N PHE A 353 24.14 -15.56 -10.93
CA PHE A 353 24.57 -15.51 -9.53
C PHE A 353 26.07 -15.27 -9.43
N ARG A 354 26.45 -14.00 -9.53
CA ARG A 354 27.85 -13.56 -9.60
C ARG A 354 28.66 -13.90 -8.36
N PHE A 355 28.02 -13.94 -7.19
CA PHE A 355 28.65 -14.30 -5.92
C PHE A 355 28.29 -15.73 -5.47
N GLY A 356 27.82 -16.57 -6.39
CA GLY A 356 27.37 -17.93 -6.08
C GLY A 356 26.14 -17.95 -5.19
N TRP A 357 26.08 -18.89 -4.24
CA TRP A 357 24.89 -19.19 -3.43
C TRP A 357 24.37 -18.02 -2.58
N ILE A 358 25.24 -17.06 -2.24
CA ILE A 358 24.88 -15.92 -1.38
C ILE A 358 24.21 -14.77 -2.17
N SER A 359 24.22 -14.84 -3.50
CA SER A 359 23.72 -13.75 -4.37
C SER A 359 22.26 -13.35 -4.07
N PRO A 360 21.29 -14.28 -3.95
CA PRO A 360 19.89 -13.92 -3.62
C PRO A 360 19.76 -13.20 -2.28
N TRP A 361 20.60 -13.58 -1.30
CA TRP A 361 20.60 -12.94 0.02
C TRP A 361 21.18 -11.53 -0.03
N ILE A 362 22.31 -11.33 -0.71
CA ILE A 362 22.89 -9.98 -0.87
C ILE A 362 21.88 -9.07 -1.55
N ALA A 363 21.22 -9.54 -2.61
CA ALA A 363 20.20 -8.77 -3.32
C ALA A 363 19.01 -8.43 -2.42
N ALA A 364 18.51 -9.38 -1.62
CA ALA A 364 17.46 -9.12 -0.64
C ALA A 364 17.89 -8.08 0.41
N VAL A 365 19.12 -8.16 0.93
CA VAL A 365 19.66 -7.18 1.89
C VAL A 365 19.79 -5.78 1.28
N LEU A 366 20.15 -5.67 -0.01
CA LEU A 366 20.13 -4.38 -0.72
C LEU A 366 18.72 -3.78 -0.75
N GLY A 367 17.69 -4.62 -0.96
CA GLY A 367 16.29 -4.21 -0.86
C GLY A 367 15.87 -3.75 0.53
N VAL A 368 16.23 -4.50 1.57
CA VAL A 368 16.02 -4.13 2.99
C VAL A 368 16.65 -2.76 3.28
N ALA A 369 17.93 -2.59 2.90
CA ALA A 369 18.66 -1.35 3.12
C ALA A 369 18.03 -0.18 2.37
N ALA A 370 17.65 -0.38 1.10
CA ALA A 370 16.96 0.65 0.32
C ALA A 370 15.66 1.10 0.99
N GLY A 371 14.85 0.17 1.49
CA GLY A 371 13.60 0.48 2.19
C GLY A 371 13.82 1.32 3.45
N ILE A 372 14.81 0.96 4.26
CA ILE A 372 15.17 1.71 5.48
C ILE A 372 15.67 3.12 5.13
N ILE A 373 16.53 3.25 4.11
CA ILE A 373 17.06 4.54 3.69
C ILE A 373 15.96 5.44 3.12
N ILE A 374 15.05 4.90 2.30
CA ILE A 374 13.90 5.65 1.77
C ILE A 374 13.00 6.13 2.92
N GLY A 375 12.73 5.27 3.91
CA GLY A 375 11.99 5.66 5.12
C GLY A 375 12.66 6.80 5.88
N ALA A 376 13.97 6.70 6.12
CA ALA A 376 14.73 7.76 6.80
C ALA A 376 14.73 9.09 6.01
N ILE A 377 14.74 9.04 4.68
CA ILE A 377 14.61 10.24 3.84
C ILE A 377 13.20 10.84 3.96
N ALA A 378 12.15 10.01 3.94
CA ALA A 378 10.78 10.48 4.13
C ALA A 378 10.62 11.17 5.49
N GLU A 379 11.11 10.55 6.57
CA GLU A 379 11.13 11.14 7.92
C GLU A 379 11.83 12.50 7.97
N TYR A 380 13.01 12.64 7.32
CA TYR A 380 13.74 13.91 7.27
C TYR A 380 12.95 15.05 6.61
N TYR A 381 12.13 14.73 5.59
CA TYR A 381 11.35 15.74 4.86
C TYR A 381 9.99 16.03 5.49
N THR A 382 9.41 15.09 6.26
CA THR A 382 8.07 15.25 6.82
C THR A 382 8.07 15.61 8.30
N SER A 383 8.99 15.09 9.13
CA SER A 383 8.98 15.38 10.57
C SER A 383 9.37 16.83 10.87
N TYR A 384 8.61 17.46 11.78
CA TYR A 384 8.90 18.81 12.26
C TYR A 384 10.16 18.90 13.14
N ASP A 385 10.84 17.80 13.45
CA ASP A 385 12.14 17.84 14.13
C ASP A 385 13.25 18.31 13.20
N TYR A 386 13.07 18.15 11.89
CA TYR A 386 14.06 18.46 10.88
C TYR A 386 13.84 19.82 10.22
N ARG A 387 14.90 20.27 9.54
CA ARG A 387 14.95 21.59 8.90
C ARG A 387 13.88 21.82 7.83
N PRO A 388 13.55 20.86 6.92
CA PRO A 388 12.60 21.10 5.83
C PRO A 388 11.21 21.53 6.32
N THR A 389 10.61 20.76 7.22
CA THR A 389 9.28 21.05 7.78
C THR A 389 9.26 22.31 8.63
N LYS A 390 10.33 22.59 9.40
CA LYS A 390 10.45 23.86 10.13
C LYS A 390 10.46 25.07 9.20
N ILE A 391 11.14 24.99 8.06
CA ILE A 391 11.14 26.08 7.06
C ILE A 391 9.73 26.28 6.51
N LEU A 392 9.03 25.18 6.18
CA LEU A 392 7.65 25.22 5.70
C LEU A 392 6.70 25.88 6.71
N ALA A 393 6.78 25.48 7.98
CA ALA A 393 5.96 26.08 9.03
C ALA A 393 6.23 27.58 9.21
N ASN A 394 7.50 28.01 9.13
CA ASN A 394 7.84 29.43 9.17
C ASN A 394 7.31 30.21 7.96
N ALA A 395 7.22 29.58 6.77
CA ALA A 395 6.67 30.22 5.58
C ALA A 395 5.17 30.54 5.73
N SER A 396 4.44 29.84 6.61
CA SER A 396 3.04 30.14 6.89
C SER A 396 2.82 31.48 7.60
N VAL A 397 3.86 32.05 8.22
CA VAL A 397 3.79 33.42 8.79
C VAL A 397 3.53 34.46 7.69
N ASP A 398 4.04 34.21 6.48
CA ASP A 398 3.90 35.11 5.34
C ASP A 398 2.65 34.81 4.49
N GLY A 399 1.84 33.82 4.88
CA GLY A 399 0.53 33.51 4.30
C GLY A 399 0.47 32.25 3.41
N ALA A 400 -0.77 31.83 3.10
CA ALA A 400 -1.08 30.54 2.47
C ALA A 400 -0.40 30.33 1.11
N ALA A 401 -0.25 31.38 0.30
CA ALA A 401 0.41 31.28 -1.01
C ALA A 401 1.88 30.81 -0.88
N LEU A 402 2.60 31.30 0.13
CA LEU A 402 3.98 30.87 0.39
C LEU A 402 4.02 29.50 1.07
N THR A 403 3.06 29.17 1.93
CA THR A 403 2.90 27.81 2.47
C THR A 403 2.75 26.77 1.36
N ILE A 404 1.85 27.00 0.39
CA ILE A 404 1.64 26.08 -0.74
C ILE A 404 2.89 26.03 -1.62
N THR A 405 3.47 27.19 -1.95
CA THR A 405 4.66 27.23 -2.82
C THR A 405 5.84 26.48 -2.21
N GLN A 406 6.10 26.65 -0.91
CA GLN A 406 7.19 25.97 -0.22
C GLN A 406 6.93 24.47 -0.05
N GLY A 407 5.69 24.05 0.24
CA GLY A 407 5.37 22.63 0.36
C GLY A 407 5.49 21.88 -0.97
N LEU A 408 5.04 22.49 -2.07
CA LEU A 408 5.25 21.95 -3.42
C LEU A 408 6.75 21.80 -3.73
N ALA A 409 7.54 22.84 -3.47
CA ALA A 409 8.97 22.82 -3.68
C ALA A 409 9.69 21.76 -2.80
N LEU A 410 9.25 21.59 -1.55
CA LEU A 410 9.76 20.57 -0.63
C LEU A 410 9.48 19.16 -1.18
N GLY A 411 8.24 18.87 -1.57
CA GLY A 411 7.87 17.59 -2.14
C GLY A 411 8.68 17.25 -3.39
N MET A 412 8.81 18.20 -4.33
CA MET A 412 9.57 17.97 -5.56
C MET A 412 11.05 17.70 -5.28
N LYS A 413 11.66 18.43 -4.35
CA LYS A 413 13.05 18.20 -3.92
C LYS A 413 13.23 16.85 -3.24
N SER A 414 12.24 16.40 -2.47
CA SER A 414 12.29 15.14 -1.73
C SER A 414 12.40 13.90 -2.62
N CYS A 415 12.04 14.01 -3.92
CA CYS A 415 12.06 12.89 -4.86
C CYS A 415 13.47 12.42 -5.23
N MET A 416 14.46 13.32 -5.28
CA MET A 416 15.75 13.03 -5.89
C MET A 416 16.53 11.92 -5.14
N ALA A 417 16.67 12.05 -3.82
CA ALA A 417 17.47 11.11 -3.03
C ALA A 417 16.89 9.68 -3.03
N PRO A 418 15.57 9.47 -2.81
CA PRO A 418 14.97 8.14 -2.92
C PRO A 418 15.14 7.51 -4.30
N CYS A 419 15.09 8.29 -5.39
CA CYS A 419 15.28 7.78 -6.74
C CYS A 419 16.71 7.29 -6.99
N PHE A 420 17.71 8.00 -6.47
CA PHE A 420 19.10 7.52 -6.49
C PHE A 420 19.27 6.22 -5.70
N VAL A 421 18.67 6.14 -4.51
CA VAL A 421 18.72 4.93 -3.67
C VAL A 421 18.07 3.75 -4.39
N LEU A 422 16.90 3.96 -4.99
CA LEU A 422 16.17 2.95 -5.75
C LEU A 422 16.98 2.49 -6.98
N GLY A 423 17.51 3.43 -7.77
CA GLY A 423 18.33 3.11 -8.94
C GLY A 423 19.61 2.34 -8.58
N ALA A 424 20.30 2.75 -7.50
CA ALA A 424 21.48 2.06 -7.00
C ALA A 424 21.14 0.65 -6.49
N ALA A 425 20.01 0.47 -5.82
CA ALA A 425 19.57 -0.83 -5.32
C ALA A 425 19.12 -1.76 -6.45
N ILE A 426 18.39 -1.27 -7.46
CA ILE A 426 18.03 -2.03 -8.68
C ILE A 426 19.29 -2.51 -9.41
N TYR A 427 20.20 -1.58 -9.71
CA TYR A 427 21.40 -1.93 -10.46
C TYR A 427 22.36 -2.82 -9.65
N GLY A 428 22.50 -2.55 -8.35
CA GLY A 428 23.27 -3.40 -7.43
C GLY A 428 22.71 -4.81 -7.34
N ALA A 429 21.39 -4.96 -7.20
CA ALA A 429 20.73 -6.26 -7.18
C ALA A 429 20.88 -7.01 -8.51
N TYR A 430 20.82 -6.29 -9.64
CA TYR A 430 21.08 -6.85 -10.96
C TYR A 430 22.52 -7.38 -11.12
N ILE A 431 23.52 -6.63 -10.67
CA ILE A 431 24.93 -7.08 -10.71
C ILE A 431 25.14 -8.36 -9.90
N VAL A 432 24.42 -8.48 -8.78
CA VAL A 432 24.56 -9.58 -7.83
C VAL A 432 23.87 -10.85 -8.34
N GLY A 433 22.62 -10.75 -8.80
CA GLY A 433 21.77 -11.91 -9.10
C GLY A 433 20.93 -11.82 -10.38
N GLY A 434 21.24 -10.86 -11.27
CA GLY A 434 20.45 -10.58 -12.47
C GLY A 434 19.02 -10.14 -12.16
N LEU A 435 18.09 -10.45 -13.07
CA LEU A 435 16.66 -10.14 -12.90
C LEU A 435 16.05 -10.82 -11.66
N TYR A 436 16.54 -12.03 -11.33
CA TYR A 436 16.12 -12.72 -10.12
C TYR A 436 16.61 -11.99 -8.86
N GLY A 437 17.82 -11.42 -8.90
CA GLY A 437 18.34 -10.52 -7.87
C GLY A 437 17.45 -9.30 -7.64
N ILE A 438 16.99 -8.64 -8.71
CA ILE A 438 16.02 -7.52 -8.60
C ILE A 438 14.75 -7.97 -7.87
N SER A 439 14.24 -9.15 -8.21
CA SER A 439 13.05 -9.72 -7.54
C SER A 439 13.33 -10.06 -6.07
N CYS A 440 14.51 -10.58 -5.74
CA CYS A 440 14.94 -10.77 -4.36
C CYS A 440 15.04 -9.45 -3.58
N ALA A 441 15.50 -8.37 -4.21
CA ALA A 441 15.51 -7.03 -3.60
C ALA A 441 14.09 -6.53 -3.32
N ALA A 442 13.13 -6.75 -4.22
CA ALA A 442 11.71 -6.45 -4.00
C ALA A 442 11.18 -7.14 -2.73
N ILE A 443 11.43 -8.45 -2.63
CA ILE A 443 11.00 -9.26 -1.49
C ILE A 443 11.73 -8.83 -0.22
N GLY A 444 13.03 -8.55 -0.31
CA GLY A 444 13.85 -8.07 0.79
C GLY A 444 13.32 -6.75 1.35
N MET A 445 12.94 -5.81 0.49
CA MET A 445 12.29 -4.58 0.92
C MET A 445 11.03 -4.93 1.73
N LEU A 446 10.11 -5.73 1.19
CA LEU A 446 8.85 -6.07 1.86
C LEU A 446 8.92 -7.20 2.90
N SER A 447 10.11 -7.70 3.23
CA SER A 447 10.21 -8.93 4.03
C SER A 447 9.75 -8.74 5.47
N PHE A 448 9.78 -7.50 5.96
CA PHE A 448 9.29 -7.10 7.28
C PHE A 448 8.00 -6.27 7.23
N VAL A 449 7.20 -6.45 6.16
CA VAL A 449 5.96 -5.68 5.91
C VAL A 449 4.98 -5.72 7.08
N ALA A 450 4.88 -6.82 7.82
CA ALA A 450 3.98 -6.90 8.97
C ALA A 450 4.35 -5.86 10.04
N THR A 451 5.64 -5.63 10.31
CA THR A 451 6.07 -4.59 11.25
C THR A 451 5.84 -3.20 10.67
N THR A 452 6.17 -2.97 9.39
CA THR A 452 5.95 -1.67 8.73
C THR A 452 4.48 -1.27 8.78
N VAL A 453 3.57 -2.17 8.40
CA VAL A 453 2.12 -1.94 8.47
C VAL A 453 1.64 -1.77 9.91
N SER A 454 2.24 -2.48 10.87
CA SER A 454 1.88 -2.32 12.30
C SER A 454 2.19 -0.91 12.81
N VAL A 455 3.35 -0.38 12.40
CA VAL A 455 3.82 0.96 12.72
C VAL A 455 2.96 2.01 12.00
N ASP A 456 2.63 1.79 10.73
CA ASP A 456 1.80 2.71 9.95
C ASP A 456 0.35 2.77 10.47
N THR A 457 -0.29 1.60 10.68
CA THR A 457 -1.67 1.50 11.21
C THR A 457 -1.81 2.05 12.63
N TYR A 458 -0.71 2.17 13.37
CA TYR A 458 -0.73 2.81 14.68
C TYR A 458 -1.17 4.28 14.59
N GLY A 459 -0.81 4.99 13.51
CA GLY A 459 -1.13 6.40 13.28
C GLY A 459 -2.64 6.66 13.28
N PRO A 460 -3.41 6.06 12.34
CA PRO A 460 -4.87 6.24 12.28
C PRO A 460 -5.61 5.85 13.57
N ILE A 461 -5.07 4.88 14.34
CA ILE A 461 -5.65 4.52 15.65
C ILE A 461 -5.44 5.64 16.67
N SER A 462 -4.27 6.28 16.63
CA SER A 462 -3.89 7.39 17.50
C SER A 462 -4.63 8.68 17.15
N ASP A 463 -4.84 8.94 15.87
CA ASP A 463 -5.62 10.07 15.36
C ASP A 463 -7.07 10.00 15.86
N ASN A 464 -7.76 8.90 15.56
CA ASN A 464 -9.09 8.60 16.10
C ASN A 464 -9.14 8.66 17.64
N ALA A 465 -8.07 8.27 18.34
CA ALA A 465 -8.02 8.36 19.79
C ALA A 465 -8.01 9.82 20.27
N GLY A 466 -7.36 10.72 19.53
CA GLY A 466 -7.42 12.16 19.71
C GLY A 466 -8.83 12.70 19.46
N GLY A 467 -9.45 12.33 18.33
CA GLY A 467 -10.81 12.75 18.01
C GLY A 467 -11.83 12.35 19.08
N ILE A 468 -11.77 11.11 19.57
CA ILE A 468 -12.61 10.65 20.68
C ILE A 468 -12.32 11.43 21.97
N ALA A 469 -11.07 11.82 22.22
CA ALA A 469 -10.71 12.60 23.42
C ALA A 469 -11.36 13.98 23.40
N GLU A 470 -11.31 14.67 22.26
CA GLU A 470 -11.89 16.00 22.08
C GLU A 470 -13.43 15.94 22.13
N MET A 471 -14.04 15.03 21.37
CA MET A 471 -15.50 14.84 21.33
C MET A 471 -16.11 14.41 22.67
N SER A 472 -15.27 13.90 23.59
CA SER A 472 -15.66 13.49 24.94
C SER A 472 -15.30 14.51 26.03
N TYR A 473 -14.79 15.69 25.65
CA TYR A 473 -14.38 16.75 26.58
C TYR A 473 -13.43 16.26 27.68
N LEU A 474 -12.46 15.43 27.31
CA LEU A 474 -11.45 14.94 28.26
C LEU A 474 -10.41 16.03 28.58
N ASP A 475 -9.63 15.83 29.65
CA ASP A 475 -8.59 16.80 30.03
C ASP A 475 -7.57 17.04 28.90
N GLU A 476 -7.05 18.26 28.80
CA GLU A 476 -6.05 18.66 27.80
C GLU A 476 -4.80 17.75 27.78
N GLU A 477 -4.43 17.18 28.93
CA GLU A 477 -3.32 16.22 29.02
C GLU A 477 -3.56 14.95 28.18
N VAL A 478 -4.82 14.52 28.04
CA VAL A 478 -5.20 13.38 27.18
C VAL A 478 -4.99 13.74 25.72
N ARG A 479 -5.49 14.91 25.29
CA ARG A 479 -5.32 15.41 23.92
C ARG A 479 -3.84 15.61 23.58
N LYS A 480 -3.03 16.13 24.52
CA LYS A 480 -1.59 16.27 24.34
C LYS A 480 -0.87 14.93 24.11
N ILE A 481 -1.26 13.88 24.83
CA ILE A 481 -0.70 12.53 24.63
C ILE A 481 -1.10 12.01 23.26
N THR A 482 -2.38 12.13 22.86
CA THR A 482 -2.85 11.65 21.55
C THR A 482 -2.24 12.44 20.40
N ASP A 483 -2.14 13.78 20.49
CA ASP A 483 -1.49 14.65 19.49
C ASP A 483 -0.01 14.28 19.29
N THR A 484 0.68 13.91 20.38
CA THR A 484 2.07 13.44 20.30
C THR A 484 2.17 12.10 19.56
N LEU A 485 1.17 11.21 19.72
CA LEU A 485 1.16 9.93 19.01
C LEU A 485 0.74 10.12 17.54
N ASP A 486 -0.22 11.00 17.29
CA ASP A 486 -0.71 11.37 15.96
C ASP A 486 0.42 11.95 15.08
N SER A 487 1.21 12.90 15.59
CA SER A 487 2.34 13.46 14.82
C SER A 487 3.41 12.43 14.44
N VAL A 488 3.65 11.46 15.33
CA VAL A 488 4.49 10.30 15.03
C VAL A 488 3.83 9.45 13.94
N GLY A 489 2.52 9.25 14.04
CA GLY A 489 1.66 8.60 13.06
C GLY A 489 1.82 9.15 11.65
N ASN A 490 1.73 10.48 11.49
CA ASN A 490 1.89 11.17 10.20
C ASN A 490 3.25 10.91 9.56
N THR A 491 4.30 10.89 10.39
CA THR A 491 5.65 10.55 9.93
C THR A 491 5.75 9.08 9.52
N THR A 492 5.16 8.16 10.31
CA THR A 492 5.17 6.73 10.00
C THR A 492 4.35 6.39 8.75
N ALA A 493 3.26 7.12 8.49
CA ALA A 493 2.49 7.00 7.26
C ALA A 493 3.30 7.43 6.04
N ALA A 494 4.09 8.52 6.15
CA ALA A 494 5.01 8.91 5.08
C ALA A 494 6.10 7.86 4.82
N ILE A 495 6.65 7.25 5.89
CA ILE A 495 7.59 6.12 5.77
C ILE A 495 6.94 4.94 5.06
N GLY A 496 5.72 4.57 5.46
CA GLY A 496 4.95 3.49 4.85
C GLY A 496 4.65 3.73 3.36
N LYS A 497 4.24 4.95 3.00
CA LYS A 497 4.05 5.37 1.60
C LYS A 497 5.34 5.29 0.78
N GLY A 498 6.47 5.76 1.33
CA GLY A 498 7.79 5.64 0.71
C GLY A 498 8.20 4.19 0.48
N PHE A 499 7.86 3.31 1.41
CA PHE A 499 8.10 1.87 1.31
C PHE A 499 7.21 1.20 0.27
N ALA A 500 5.93 1.54 0.22
CA ALA A 500 4.97 1.05 -0.77
C ALA A 500 5.45 1.39 -2.20
N ILE A 501 5.76 2.66 -2.48
CA ILE A 501 6.22 3.07 -3.82
C ILE A 501 7.58 2.48 -4.20
N GLY A 502 8.53 2.40 -3.25
CA GLY A 502 9.83 1.77 -3.48
C GLY A 502 9.67 0.30 -3.87
N SER A 503 8.79 -0.42 -3.17
CA SER A 503 8.51 -1.83 -3.45
C SER A 503 7.75 -2.02 -4.76
N ALA A 504 6.79 -1.14 -5.07
CA ALA A 504 6.03 -1.15 -6.30
C ALA A 504 6.93 -0.94 -7.51
N ALA A 505 7.97 -0.12 -7.42
CA ALA A 505 8.95 0.05 -8.48
C ALA A 505 9.74 -1.24 -8.77
N PHE A 506 10.21 -1.92 -7.72
CA PHE A 506 10.90 -3.21 -7.87
C PHE A 506 9.97 -4.30 -8.44
N ALA A 507 8.75 -4.42 -7.89
CA ALA A 507 7.77 -5.39 -8.33
C ALA A 507 7.34 -5.14 -9.79
N THR A 508 7.09 -3.89 -10.14
CA THR A 508 6.73 -3.50 -11.51
C THR A 508 7.86 -3.81 -12.49
N LEU A 509 9.12 -3.51 -12.15
CA LEU A 509 10.25 -3.88 -13.01
C LEU A 509 10.36 -5.40 -13.20
N ALA A 510 10.16 -6.18 -12.13
CA ALA A 510 10.15 -7.64 -12.23
C ALA A 510 8.99 -8.15 -13.10
N MET A 511 7.78 -7.62 -12.91
CA MET A 511 6.60 -7.95 -13.72
C MET A 511 6.74 -7.50 -15.17
N MET A 512 7.37 -6.36 -15.44
CA MET A 512 7.67 -5.89 -16.79
C MET A 512 8.63 -6.84 -17.49
N ASN A 513 9.63 -7.38 -16.79
CA ASN A 513 10.44 -8.44 -17.36
C ASN A 513 9.58 -9.65 -17.70
N SER A 514 8.78 -10.17 -16.76
CA SER A 514 7.84 -11.27 -17.02
C SER A 514 6.92 -10.98 -18.21
N TYR A 515 6.44 -9.75 -18.34
CA TYR A 515 5.62 -9.31 -19.48
C TYR A 515 6.37 -9.43 -20.80
N LEU A 516 7.63 -8.99 -20.85
CA LEU A 516 8.50 -9.16 -22.02
C LEU A 516 8.70 -10.63 -22.36
N TYR A 517 8.90 -11.48 -21.33
CA TYR A 517 8.97 -12.93 -21.49
C TYR A 517 7.67 -13.52 -22.04
N SER A 518 6.50 -13.03 -21.66
CA SER A 518 5.22 -13.63 -22.10
C SER A 518 4.83 -13.33 -23.55
N TYR A 519 5.34 -12.27 -24.19
CA TYR A 519 5.00 -11.95 -25.59
C TYR A 519 6.14 -12.14 -26.59
N THR A 520 7.37 -12.25 -26.11
CA THR A 520 8.51 -12.46 -27.01
C THR A 520 8.52 -13.91 -27.50
N PRO A 521 8.56 -14.19 -28.82
CA PRO A 521 8.57 -15.56 -29.33
C PRO A 521 9.73 -16.39 -28.79
N ASP A 522 9.53 -17.69 -28.62
CA ASP A 522 10.53 -18.63 -28.07
C ASP A 522 11.80 -18.73 -28.92
N SER A 523 11.73 -18.30 -30.19
CA SER A 523 12.87 -18.23 -31.09
C SER A 523 13.91 -17.16 -30.69
N VAL A 524 13.56 -16.23 -29.79
CA VAL A 524 14.45 -15.17 -29.31
C VAL A 524 15.10 -15.64 -27.99
N LEU A 525 16.43 -15.64 -27.96
CA LEU A 525 17.20 -16.00 -26.78
C LEU A 525 16.88 -15.07 -25.61
N ALA A 526 16.91 -15.61 -24.38
CA ALA A 526 16.57 -14.87 -23.16
C ALA A 526 17.42 -13.60 -22.96
N ASP A 527 18.67 -13.62 -23.41
CA ASP A 527 19.60 -12.49 -23.29
C ASP A 527 19.33 -11.37 -24.31
N ASP A 528 18.53 -11.64 -25.35
CA ASP A 528 18.17 -10.69 -26.41
C ASP A 528 16.79 -10.05 -26.18
N ILE A 529 16.06 -10.44 -25.13
CA ILE A 529 14.77 -9.85 -24.77
C ILE A 529 15.02 -8.42 -24.27
N ALA A 530 14.64 -7.44 -25.08
CA ALA A 530 14.78 -6.04 -24.73
C ALA A 530 13.55 -5.23 -25.13
N LEU A 531 13.09 -4.37 -24.21
CA LEU A 531 12.17 -3.29 -24.55
C LEU A 531 12.97 -2.11 -25.09
N ASN A 532 13.11 -2.02 -26.42
CA ASN A 532 13.84 -0.92 -27.04
C ASN A 532 13.03 0.39 -26.97
N ILE A 533 13.46 1.33 -26.13
CA ILE A 533 12.81 2.64 -25.98
C ILE A 533 12.90 3.50 -27.25
N LEU A 534 13.85 3.23 -28.15
CA LEU A 534 13.97 3.94 -29.42
C LEU A 534 13.00 3.42 -30.49
N ASN A 535 12.32 2.30 -30.24
CA ASN A 535 11.22 1.87 -31.09
C ASN A 535 10.08 2.91 -31.00
N PRO A 536 9.54 3.40 -32.14
CA PRO A 536 8.51 4.45 -32.13
C PRO A 536 7.23 4.08 -31.36
N LEU A 537 6.77 2.83 -31.41
CA LEU A 537 5.59 2.37 -30.66
C LEU A 537 5.88 2.33 -29.16
N THR A 538 7.04 1.82 -28.77
CA THR A 538 7.47 1.84 -27.36
C THR A 538 7.59 3.26 -26.84
N LEU A 539 8.22 4.18 -27.59
CA LEU A 539 8.37 5.58 -27.19
C LEU A 539 7.02 6.29 -27.07
N ALA A 540 6.13 6.10 -28.05
CA ALA A 540 4.78 6.65 -28.01
C ALA A 540 4.01 6.11 -26.79
N GLY A 541 4.12 4.80 -26.53
CA GLY A 541 3.57 4.16 -25.35
C GLY A 541 4.13 4.76 -24.07
N ALA A 542 5.44 5.02 -23.99
CA ALA A 542 6.08 5.63 -22.82
C ALA A 542 5.62 7.07 -22.55
N ILE A 543 5.41 7.88 -23.60
CA ILE A 543 4.87 9.24 -23.45
C ILE A 543 3.43 9.17 -22.89
N VAL A 544 2.59 8.31 -23.46
CA VAL A 544 1.21 8.11 -22.99
C VAL A 544 1.19 7.55 -21.56
N GLY A 545 2.06 6.58 -21.29
CA GLY A 545 2.26 5.99 -19.97
C GLY A 545 2.67 7.01 -18.94
N ALA A 546 3.60 7.91 -19.26
CA ALA A 546 4.01 8.98 -18.35
C ALA A 546 2.89 10.00 -18.08
N ALA A 547 2.01 10.26 -19.05
CA ALA A 547 0.86 11.13 -18.85
C ALA A 547 -0.24 10.48 -17.97
N LEU A 548 -0.32 9.15 -17.93
CA LEU A 548 -1.40 8.44 -17.26
C LEU A 548 -1.44 8.62 -15.73
N PRO A 549 -0.33 8.54 -14.98
CA PRO A 549 -0.29 8.91 -13.56
C PRO A 549 -0.79 10.33 -13.29
N PHE A 550 -0.46 11.31 -14.14
CA PHE A 550 -0.95 12.68 -14.00
C PHE A 550 -2.45 12.77 -14.24
N PHE A 551 -2.94 12.13 -15.31
CA PHE A 551 -4.37 12.06 -15.61
C PHE A 551 -5.15 11.41 -14.47
N PHE A 552 -4.66 10.28 -13.97
CA PHE A 552 -5.24 9.57 -12.84
C PHE A 552 -5.24 10.42 -11.56
N SER A 553 -4.12 11.09 -11.25
CA SER A 553 -4.02 12.03 -10.12
C SER A 553 -5.05 13.15 -10.23
N GLY A 554 -5.21 13.73 -11.42
CA GLY A 554 -6.19 14.79 -11.67
C GLY A 554 -7.63 14.34 -11.41
N MET A 555 -8.01 13.15 -11.88
CA MET A 555 -9.33 12.58 -11.60
C MET A 555 -9.58 12.37 -10.10
N LEU A 556 -8.56 11.92 -9.36
CA LEU A 556 -8.67 11.71 -7.92
C LEU A 556 -8.82 13.02 -7.14
N ILE A 557 -8.03 14.04 -7.49
CA ILE A 557 -8.14 15.37 -6.86
C ILE A 557 -9.53 15.97 -7.13
N GLU A 558 -10.02 15.87 -8.37
CA GLU A 558 -11.35 16.35 -8.73
C GLU A 558 -12.47 15.59 -7.99
N ALA A 559 -12.31 14.27 -7.82
CA ALA A 559 -13.24 13.44 -7.06
C ALA A 559 -13.32 13.84 -5.59
N VAL A 560 -12.17 14.06 -4.93
CA VAL A 560 -12.12 14.54 -3.55
C VAL A 560 -12.74 15.92 -3.45
N ALA A 561 -12.37 16.85 -4.34
CA ALA A 561 -12.87 18.22 -4.32
C ALA A 561 -14.41 18.28 -4.44
N LYS A 562 -15.01 17.50 -5.34
CA LYS A 562 -16.48 17.41 -5.50
C LYS A 562 -17.18 16.90 -4.24
N ALA A 563 -16.60 15.89 -3.58
CA ALA A 563 -17.16 15.33 -2.35
C ALA A 563 -16.96 16.28 -1.16
N ALA A 564 -15.81 16.95 -1.08
CA ALA A 564 -15.49 17.95 -0.06
C ALA A 564 -16.40 19.18 -0.19
N GLU A 565 -16.70 19.66 -1.40
CA GLU A 565 -17.62 20.79 -1.62
C GLU A 565 -19.01 20.50 -1.04
N GLN A 566 -19.55 19.29 -1.28
CA GLN A 566 -20.82 18.85 -0.70
C GLN A 566 -20.75 18.76 0.83
N MET A 567 -19.62 18.29 1.38
CA MET A 567 -19.41 18.24 2.82
C MET A 567 -19.39 19.65 3.43
N VAL A 568 -18.62 20.57 2.83
CA VAL A 568 -18.52 21.97 3.25
C VAL A 568 -19.89 22.66 3.24
N GLU A 569 -20.67 22.47 2.17
CA GLU A 569 -22.03 23.01 2.09
C GLU A 569 -22.94 22.46 3.19
N GLU A 570 -22.87 21.17 3.48
CA GLU A 570 -23.68 20.55 4.53
C GLU A 570 -23.27 21.02 5.93
N VAL A 571 -21.97 21.12 6.23
CA VAL A 571 -21.48 21.65 7.51
C VAL A 571 -21.94 23.10 7.70
N ARG A 572 -21.79 23.94 6.67
CA ARG A 572 -22.28 25.34 6.69
C ARG A 572 -23.79 25.41 6.88
N ARG A 573 -24.55 24.54 6.19
CA ARG A 573 -26.01 24.46 6.31
C ARG A 573 -26.40 24.11 7.74
N GLN A 574 -25.77 23.11 8.36
CA GLN A 574 -26.08 22.74 9.75
C GLN A 574 -25.75 23.85 10.73
N PHE A 575 -24.58 24.49 10.62
CA PHE A 575 -24.21 25.62 11.50
C PHE A 575 -25.16 26.82 11.37
N LYS A 576 -25.70 27.06 10.17
CA LYS A 576 -26.64 28.15 9.92
C LYS A 576 -28.08 27.82 10.34
N ASP A 577 -28.55 26.62 10.00
CA ASP A 577 -29.97 26.26 10.06
C ASP A 577 -30.38 25.58 11.36
N ILE A 578 -29.44 25.02 12.14
CA ILE A 578 -29.72 24.33 13.42
C ILE A 578 -29.42 25.28 14.60
N PRO A 579 -30.43 25.92 15.22
CA PRO A 579 -30.20 26.84 16.32
C PRO A 579 -29.68 26.11 17.55
N GLY A 580 -28.64 26.64 18.20
CA GLY A 580 -28.04 26.03 19.38
C GLY A 580 -26.88 25.06 19.09
N LEU A 581 -26.55 24.78 17.82
CA LEU A 581 -25.48 23.85 17.45
C LEU A 581 -24.09 24.42 17.79
N LEU A 582 -23.78 25.64 17.35
CA LEU A 582 -22.51 26.30 17.65
C LEU A 582 -22.33 26.59 19.15
N GLU A 583 -23.43 26.80 19.86
CA GLU A 583 -23.46 26.96 21.31
C GLU A 583 -23.36 25.62 22.07
N GLY A 584 -23.34 24.47 21.38
CA GLY A 584 -23.22 23.14 21.98
C GLY A 584 -24.47 22.67 22.73
N LYS A 585 -25.64 23.25 22.45
CA LYS A 585 -26.92 22.91 23.09
C LYS A 585 -27.65 21.76 22.39
N VAL A 586 -27.32 21.51 21.13
CA VAL A 586 -27.93 20.48 20.27
C VAL A 586 -26.81 19.66 19.61
N LEU A 587 -27.06 18.37 19.40
CA LEU A 587 -26.14 17.48 18.70
C LEU A 587 -26.23 17.68 17.17
N PRO A 588 -25.11 17.63 16.44
CA PRO A 588 -25.12 17.68 14.98
C PRO A 588 -25.77 16.44 14.34
N ASP A 589 -26.21 16.56 13.08
CA ASP A 589 -26.58 15.41 12.25
C ASP A 589 -25.35 14.84 11.54
N THR A 590 -24.65 13.94 12.23
CA THR A 590 -23.45 13.25 11.72
C THR A 590 -23.77 12.26 10.60
N LYS A 591 -25.00 11.74 10.54
CA LYS A 591 -25.42 10.76 9.52
C LYS A 591 -25.49 11.37 8.13
N ALA A 592 -25.88 12.63 8.02
CA ALA A 592 -25.87 13.36 6.77
C ALA A 592 -24.45 13.41 6.18
N CYS A 593 -23.46 13.79 6.99
CA CYS A 593 -22.04 13.84 6.58
C CYS A 593 -21.50 12.46 6.18
N ILE A 594 -21.74 11.41 6.99
CA ILE A 594 -21.35 10.03 6.64
C ILE A 594 -21.98 9.60 5.31
N SER A 595 -23.25 9.95 5.07
CA SER A 595 -23.94 9.61 3.82
C SER A 595 -23.34 10.34 2.62
N ILE A 596 -22.97 11.62 2.76
CA ILE A 596 -22.33 12.41 1.69
C ILE A 596 -20.99 11.78 1.31
N SER A 597 -20.08 11.56 2.27
CA SER A 597 -18.78 10.92 1.98
C SER A 597 -18.95 9.51 1.41
N SER A 598 -19.90 8.72 1.93
CA SER A 598 -20.16 7.37 1.43
C SER A 598 -20.62 7.37 -0.03
N GLN A 599 -21.62 8.19 -0.36
CA GLN A 599 -22.16 8.25 -1.71
C GLN A 599 -21.18 8.88 -2.70
N GLY A 600 -20.50 9.95 -2.27
CA GLY A 600 -19.45 10.63 -3.03
C GLY A 600 -18.33 9.68 -3.40
N ALA A 601 -17.74 9.00 -2.41
CA ALA A 601 -16.65 8.06 -2.65
C ALA A 601 -17.03 6.91 -3.59
N ILE A 602 -18.19 6.27 -3.37
CA ILE A 602 -18.62 5.14 -4.21
C ILE A 602 -18.93 5.56 -5.65
N LYS A 603 -19.46 6.77 -5.84
CA LYS A 603 -19.76 7.30 -7.17
C LYS A 603 -18.48 7.67 -7.91
N GLU A 604 -17.62 8.44 -7.28
CA GLU A 604 -16.45 9.04 -7.92
C GLU A 604 -15.30 8.04 -8.10
N MET A 605 -15.17 7.01 -7.24
CA MET A 605 -14.07 6.02 -7.37
C MET A 605 -14.16 5.13 -8.63
N ARG A 606 -15.35 5.01 -9.22
CA ARG A 606 -15.59 4.05 -10.33
C ARG A 606 -14.74 4.38 -11.54
N VAL A 607 -14.69 5.65 -11.93
CA VAL A 607 -14.00 6.07 -13.16
C VAL A 607 -12.49 5.87 -13.05
N PRO A 608 -11.80 6.34 -11.98
CA PRO A 608 -10.37 6.06 -11.80
C PRO A 608 -10.05 4.57 -11.78
N ALA A 609 -10.76 3.78 -10.96
CA ALA A 609 -10.48 2.34 -10.80
C ALA A 609 -10.69 1.54 -12.09
N ILE A 610 -11.76 1.83 -12.83
CA ILE A 610 -12.02 1.18 -14.12
C ILE A 610 -10.99 1.61 -15.17
N THR A 611 -10.56 2.88 -15.15
CA THR A 611 -9.53 3.38 -16.07
C THR A 611 -8.22 2.63 -15.89
N ALA A 612 -7.78 2.42 -14.64
CA ALA A 612 -6.58 1.67 -14.32
C ALA A 612 -6.58 0.23 -14.88
N LEU A 613 -7.76 -0.41 -14.91
CA LEU A 613 -7.94 -1.76 -15.43
C LEU A 613 -8.05 -1.81 -16.95
N ILE A 614 -8.92 -0.97 -17.54
CA ILE A 614 -9.26 -1.07 -18.96
C ILE A 614 -8.18 -0.47 -19.85
N PHE A 615 -7.52 0.61 -19.42
CA PHE A 615 -6.58 1.34 -20.26
C PHE A 615 -5.45 0.48 -20.85
N PRO A 616 -4.69 -0.32 -20.06
CA PRO A 616 -3.65 -1.20 -20.62
C PRO A 616 -4.23 -2.29 -21.54
N VAL A 617 -5.38 -2.87 -21.19
CA VAL A 617 -6.02 -3.94 -21.97
C VAL A 617 -6.49 -3.41 -23.34
N LEU A 618 -7.21 -2.28 -23.34
CA LEU A 618 -7.68 -1.63 -24.56
C LEU A 618 -6.50 -1.20 -25.44
N SER A 619 -5.47 -0.59 -24.84
CA SER A 619 -4.26 -0.19 -25.56
C SER A 619 -3.55 -1.39 -26.19
N GLY A 620 -3.52 -2.54 -25.50
CA GLY A 620 -2.97 -3.79 -26.02
C GLY A 620 -3.72 -4.30 -27.25
N PHE A 621 -5.05 -4.37 -27.18
CA PHE A 621 -5.86 -4.80 -28.34
C PHE A 621 -5.79 -3.83 -29.53
N LEU A 622 -5.55 -2.54 -29.28
CA LEU A 622 -5.46 -1.55 -30.35
C LEU A 622 -4.06 -1.47 -30.98
N LEU A 623 -3.01 -1.44 -30.16
CA LEU A 623 -1.65 -1.04 -30.57
C LEU A 623 -0.57 -2.10 -30.27
N GLY A 624 -0.97 -3.23 -29.68
CA GLY A 624 -0.09 -4.38 -29.45
C GLY A 624 0.84 -4.26 -28.24
N ALA A 625 1.65 -5.31 -28.05
CA ALA A 625 2.43 -5.50 -26.84
C ALA A 625 3.59 -4.51 -26.65
N GLN A 626 4.20 -4.02 -27.73
CA GLN A 626 5.29 -3.04 -27.64
C GLN A 626 4.80 -1.69 -27.08
N PHE A 627 3.63 -1.23 -27.53
CA PHE A 627 3.03 0.01 -27.04
C PHE A 627 2.67 -0.08 -25.55
N VAL A 628 2.07 -1.20 -25.12
CA VAL A 628 1.76 -1.44 -23.70
C VAL A 628 3.05 -1.55 -22.86
N GLY A 629 4.11 -2.19 -23.37
CA GLY A 629 5.41 -2.18 -22.70
C GLY A 629 5.94 -0.76 -22.47
N GLY A 630 5.78 0.11 -23.46
CA GLY A 630 6.02 1.55 -23.33
C GLY A 630 5.16 2.19 -22.24
N ILE A 631 3.84 1.94 -22.24
CA ILE A 631 2.92 2.46 -21.21
C ILE A 631 3.40 2.10 -19.80
N LEU A 632 3.74 0.82 -19.56
CA LEU A 632 4.21 0.36 -18.26
C LEU A 632 5.48 1.09 -17.84
N LEU A 633 6.45 1.25 -18.76
CA LEU A 633 7.70 1.97 -18.48
C LEU A 633 7.45 3.44 -18.09
N GLY A 634 6.68 4.15 -18.92
CA GLY A 634 6.39 5.57 -18.71
C GLY A 634 5.58 5.80 -17.43
N ALA A 635 4.56 4.98 -17.19
CA ALA A 635 3.72 5.06 -16.00
C ALA A 635 4.53 4.79 -14.74
N THR A 636 5.42 3.79 -14.75
CA THR A 636 6.30 3.48 -13.62
C THR A 636 7.18 4.66 -13.24
N ILE A 637 7.91 5.23 -14.20
CA ILE A 637 8.82 6.35 -13.93
C ILE A 637 8.05 7.56 -13.39
N SER A 638 6.92 7.91 -14.00
CA SER A 638 6.13 9.06 -13.57
C SER A 638 5.44 8.85 -12.22
N ALA A 639 4.91 7.66 -11.95
CA ALA A 639 4.22 7.35 -10.70
C ALA A 639 5.15 7.36 -9.50
N ILE A 640 6.40 6.86 -9.65
CA ILE A 640 7.39 6.91 -8.56
C ILE A 640 7.66 8.36 -8.14
N MET A 641 7.84 9.26 -9.11
CA MET A 641 8.07 10.68 -8.79
C MET A 641 6.85 11.28 -8.10
N LEU A 642 5.65 11.08 -8.68
CA LEU A 642 4.43 11.68 -8.17
C LEU A 642 4.07 11.17 -6.77
N ALA A 643 4.17 9.86 -6.51
CA ALA A 643 3.82 9.28 -5.23
C ALA A 643 4.74 9.77 -4.10
N ILE A 644 6.05 9.89 -4.36
CA ILE A 644 7.00 10.44 -3.38
C ILE A 644 6.73 11.93 -3.17
N PHE A 645 6.53 12.67 -4.26
CA PHE A 645 6.21 14.10 -4.23
C PHE A 645 4.98 14.37 -3.37
N THR A 646 3.84 13.74 -3.68
CA THR A 646 2.57 14.03 -3.03
C THR A 646 2.55 13.53 -1.59
N GLY A 647 3.11 12.34 -1.32
CA GLY A 647 3.22 11.80 0.03
C GLY A 647 4.04 12.70 0.96
N ASN A 648 5.22 13.14 0.51
CA ASN A 648 6.08 13.99 1.34
C ASN A 648 5.60 15.43 1.44
N ALA A 649 5.02 16.00 0.37
CA ALA A 649 4.46 17.35 0.42
C ALA A 649 3.32 17.44 1.44
N GLY A 650 2.34 16.53 1.35
CA GLY A 650 1.22 16.50 2.30
C GLY A 650 1.65 16.20 3.72
N GLY A 651 2.54 15.22 3.94
CA GLY A 651 3.06 14.95 5.28
C GLY A 651 3.83 16.13 5.89
N ALA A 652 4.53 16.91 5.05
CA ALA A 652 5.22 18.12 5.52
C ALA A 652 4.25 19.27 5.83
N TRP A 653 3.17 19.47 5.04
CA TRP A 653 2.15 20.47 5.36
C TRP A 653 1.45 20.17 6.68
N ASP A 654 1.06 18.92 6.89
CA ASP A 654 0.39 18.47 8.12
C ASP A 654 1.27 18.65 9.36
N ASN A 655 2.51 18.14 9.31
CA ASN A 655 3.44 18.34 10.42
C ASN A 655 3.86 19.80 10.58
N GLY A 656 3.81 20.60 9.52
CA GLY A 656 3.99 22.05 9.57
C GLY A 656 2.85 22.74 10.33
N LYS A 657 1.60 22.33 10.09
CA LYS A 657 0.42 22.73 10.87
C LYS A 657 0.58 22.34 12.33
N LYS A 658 0.82 21.05 12.63
CA LYS A 658 1.01 20.56 14.02
C LYS A 658 2.16 21.29 14.73
N TYR A 659 3.25 21.62 14.04
CA TYR A 659 4.37 22.39 14.62
C TYR A 659 3.93 23.79 15.10
N ILE A 660 3.09 24.49 14.34
CA ILE A 660 2.52 25.78 14.75
C ILE A 660 1.57 25.59 15.95
N GLU A 661 0.77 24.53 15.95
CA GLU A 661 -0.17 24.22 17.03
C GLU A 661 0.52 23.94 18.37
N THR A 662 1.76 23.43 18.36
CA THR A 662 2.58 23.29 19.58
C THR A 662 3.05 24.63 20.18
N GLY A 663 2.87 25.75 19.45
CA GLY A 663 3.37 27.06 19.85
C GLY A 663 4.88 27.24 19.66
N ALA A 664 5.52 26.40 18.84
CA ALA A 664 6.96 26.47 18.60
C ALA A 664 7.40 27.74 17.84
N ILE A 665 6.50 28.36 17.07
CA ILE A 665 6.73 29.64 16.41
C ILE A 665 6.24 30.76 17.32
N LYS A 666 7.17 31.58 17.83
CA LYS A 666 6.85 32.66 18.77
C LYS A 666 5.81 33.63 18.20
N GLY A 667 4.73 33.84 18.94
CA GLY A 667 3.65 34.75 18.56
C GLY A 667 2.59 34.14 17.63
N HIS A 668 2.73 32.87 17.24
CA HIS A 668 1.81 32.15 16.39
C HIS A 668 1.36 30.84 17.06
N GLY A 669 0.08 30.53 16.95
CA GLY A 669 -0.54 29.36 17.56
C GLY A 669 -1.93 29.13 16.96
N LYS A 670 -2.72 28.23 17.56
CA LYS A 670 -4.10 27.92 17.11
C LYS A 670 -4.94 29.19 16.95
N GLY A 671 -5.60 29.32 15.80
CA GLY A 671 -6.44 30.47 15.44
C GLY A 671 -5.68 31.75 15.03
N SER A 672 -4.36 31.69 14.86
CA SER A 672 -3.58 32.80 14.27
C SER A 672 -3.63 32.76 12.74
N PRO A 673 -3.38 33.88 12.04
CA PRO A 673 -3.35 33.89 10.57
C PRO A 673 -2.31 32.92 9.96
N ALA A 674 -1.22 32.65 10.70
CA ALA A 674 -0.22 31.67 10.29
C ALA A 674 -0.71 30.23 10.44
N HIS A 675 -1.56 29.96 11.43
CA HIS A 675 -2.22 28.67 11.60
C HIS A 675 -3.26 28.46 10.50
N ASP A 676 -4.09 29.46 10.17
CA ASP A 676 -5.04 29.39 9.05
C ASP A 676 -4.32 29.09 7.73
N ALA A 677 -3.18 29.75 7.47
CA ALA A 677 -2.35 29.48 6.29
C ALA A 677 -1.79 28.05 6.27
N ALA A 678 -1.43 27.50 7.42
CA ALA A 678 -0.96 26.12 7.54
C ALA A 678 -2.09 25.10 7.34
N VAL A 679 -3.30 25.38 7.84
CA VAL A 679 -4.50 24.56 7.61
C VAL A 679 -4.86 24.54 6.12
N VAL A 680 -4.76 25.67 5.42
CA VAL A 680 -4.92 25.69 3.95
C VAL A 680 -3.86 24.84 3.25
N GLY A 681 -2.60 24.88 3.71
CA GLY A 681 -1.54 24.02 3.18
C GLY A 681 -1.84 22.53 3.37
N ASP A 682 -2.31 22.15 4.56
CA ASP A 682 -2.65 20.77 4.90
C ASP A 682 -3.82 20.24 4.08
N THR A 683 -4.92 21.02 3.99
CA THR A 683 -6.09 20.69 3.16
C THR A 683 -5.79 20.59 1.66
N VAL A 684 -4.75 21.27 1.17
CA VAL A 684 -4.20 21.04 -0.19
C VAL A 684 -3.41 19.73 -0.25
N GLY A 685 -2.67 19.40 0.81
CA GLY A 685 -1.88 18.19 0.97
C GLY A 685 -2.67 16.90 1.17
N ASP A 686 -3.87 16.98 1.73
CA ASP A 686 -4.74 15.83 2.05
C ASP A 686 -5.10 14.94 0.84
N PRO A 687 -5.72 15.46 -0.23
CA PRO A 687 -5.99 14.65 -1.42
C PRO A 687 -4.69 14.13 -2.06
N LEU A 688 -3.58 14.85 -1.89
CA LEU A 688 -2.28 14.47 -2.44
C LEU A 688 -1.68 13.28 -1.67
N LYS A 689 -1.63 13.33 -0.34
CA LYS A 689 -0.94 12.35 0.50
C LYS A 689 -1.76 11.08 0.75
N ASP A 690 -3.09 11.16 0.80
CA ASP A 690 -3.94 10.04 1.22
C ASP A 690 -4.84 9.48 0.11
N THR A 691 -5.01 10.21 -1.01
CA THR A 691 -5.73 9.69 -2.18
C THR A 691 -4.79 9.47 -3.36
N VAL A 692 -4.09 10.49 -3.83
CA VAL A 692 -3.23 10.39 -5.03
C VAL A 692 -2.02 9.51 -4.79
N GLY A 693 -1.17 9.88 -3.84
CA GLY A 693 0.13 9.25 -3.61
C GLY A 693 0.06 7.72 -3.51
N PRO A 694 -0.72 7.16 -2.57
CA PRO A 694 -0.80 5.71 -2.42
C PRO A 694 -1.63 5.02 -3.52
N SER A 695 -2.54 5.73 -4.21
CA SER A 695 -3.25 5.09 -5.33
C SER A 695 -2.34 4.91 -6.56
N LEU A 696 -1.27 5.68 -6.67
CA LEU A 696 -0.32 5.61 -7.79
C LEU A 696 0.57 4.37 -7.74
N ASP A 697 0.97 3.90 -6.56
CA ASP A 697 1.74 2.66 -6.48
C ASP A 697 0.85 1.45 -6.86
N ILE A 698 -0.41 1.46 -6.44
CA ILE A 698 -1.39 0.43 -6.85
C ILE A 698 -1.66 0.52 -8.35
N LEU A 699 -1.78 1.73 -8.92
CA LEU A 699 -1.98 1.95 -10.36
C LEU A 699 -0.91 1.23 -11.19
N ILE A 700 0.38 1.40 -10.86
CA ILE A 700 1.45 0.78 -11.66
C ILE A 700 1.50 -0.74 -11.47
N LYS A 701 1.21 -1.26 -10.28
CA LYS A 701 1.18 -2.70 -10.01
C LYS A 701 0.00 -3.38 -10.68
N ILE A 702 -1.21 -2.81 -10.58
CA ILE A 702 -2.40 -3.36 -11.23
C ILE A 702 -2.28 -3.32 -12.74
N MET A 703 -1.77 -2.22 -13.31
CA MET A 703 -1.54 -2.10 -14.75
C MET A 703 -0.52 -3.14 -15.23
N SER A 704 0.55 -3.35 -14.48
CA SER A 704 1.57 -4.34 -14.82
C SER A 704 1.02 -5.76 -14.75
N THR A 705 0.28 -6.07 -13.69
CA THR A 705 -0.30 -7.41 -13.47
C THR A 705 -1.37 -7.73 -14.50
N ILE A 706 -2.29 -6.80 -14.80
CA ILE A 706 -3.31 -7.03 -15.83
C ILE A 706 -2.70 -7.10 -17.22
N SER A 707 -1.66 -6.30 -17.50
CA SER A 707 -0.93 -6.38 -18.77
C SER A 707 -0.25 -7.74 -18.91
N LEU A 708 0.40 -8.25 -17.85
CA LEU A 708 1.02 -9.57 -17.84
C LEU A 708 0.01 -10.69 -18.13
N VAL A 709 -1.21 -10.61 -17.59
CA VAL A 709 -2.25 -11.61 -17.86
C VAL A 709 -2.82 -11.44 -19.28
N ALA A 710 -3.07 -10.21 -19.71
CA ALA A 710 -3.75 -9.95 -20.99
C ALA A 710 -2.81 -10.02 -22.21
N VAL A 711 -1.50 -9.90 -22.03
CA VAL A 711 -0.52 -9.92 -23.13
C VAL A 711 -0.52 -11.23 -23.89
N ALA A 712 -0.79 -12.36 -23.23
CA ALA A 712 -0.96 -13.65 -23.87
C ALA A 712 -2.03 -13.62 -24.98
N VAL A 713 -3.04 -12.74 -24.83
CA VAL A 713 -4.12 -12.55 -25.80
C VAL A 713 -3.72 -11.51 -26.85
N PHE A 714 -3.44 -10.27 -26.45
CA PHE A 714 -3.31 -9.16 -27.41
C PHE A 714 -1.96 -9.13 -28.15
N SER A 715 -0.97 -9.91 -27.71
CA SER A 715 0.24 -10.16 -28.52
C SER A 715 -0.05 -10.95 -29.79
N LYS A 716 -1.04 -11.85 -29.76
CA LYS A 716 -1.50 -12.64 -30.91
C LYS A 716 -2.62 -11.94 -31.67
N TYR A 717 -3.47 -11.21 -30.95
CA TYR A 717 -4.68 -10.58 -31.49
C TYR A 717 -4.71 -9.08 -31.18
N ASN A 718 -4.19 -8.25 -32.10
CA ASN A 718 -4.35 -6.80 -32.04
C ASN A 718 -4.69 -6.18 -33.40
N LEU A 719 -5.34 -5.02 -33.35
CA LEU A 719 -5.86 -4.31 -34.51
C LEU A 719 -4.74 -3.77 -35.40
N LEU A 720 -3.64 -3.28 -34.81
CA LEU A 720 -2.52 -2.73 -35.57
C LEU A 720 -1.86 -3.79 -36.45
N ASP A 721 -1.55 -4.96 -35.90
CA ASP A 721 -0.96 -6.07 -36.65
C ASP A 721 -1.91 -6.58 -37.73
N PHE A 722 -3.22 -6.63 -37.43
CA PHE A 722 -4.23 -6.96 -38.41
C PHE A 722 -4.23 -5.97 -39.59
N ILE A 723 -4.23 -4.66 -39.33
CA ILE A 723 -4.16 -3.62 -40.36
C ILE A 723 -2.86 -3.72 -41.17
N LEU A 724 -1.71 -3.87 -40.50
CA LEU A 724 -0.42 -4.01 -41.17
C LEU A 724 -0.36 -5.27 -42.05
N SER A 725 -0.99 -6.37 -41.63
CA SER A 725 -1.09 -7.59 -42.44
C SER A 725 -1.92 -7.43 -43.71
N LEU A 726 -2.85 -6.46 -43.74
CA LEU A 726 -3.64 -6.12 -44.92
C LEU A 726 -2.89 -5.17 -45.87
N ILE A 727 -2.00 -4.33 -45.34
CA ILE A 727 -1.19 -3.38 -46.12
C ILE A 727 0.02 -4.07 -46.75
N ASN A 728 0.60 -5.06 -46.06
CA ASN A 728 1.80 -5.78 -46.51
C ASN A 728 1.49 -7.01 -47.39
N LYS A 729 0.21 -7.30 -47.66
CA LYS A 729 -0.25 -8.23 -48.70
C LYS A 729 -0.56 -7.45 -49.97
#